data_AF-A0A4Q5RDU9-F1
#
_entry.id   AF-A0A4Q5RDU9-F1
#
_cell.length_a   1.000
_cell.length_b   1.000
_cell.length_c   1.000
_cell.angle_alpha   90.00
_cell.angle_beta   90.00
_cell.angle_gamma   90.00
#
_symmetry.space_group_name_H-M   'P 1'
#
loop_
_entity.id
_entity.type
_entity.pdbx_description
1 polymer ?
#
loop_
_entity_poly.entity_id
_entity_poly.type
_entity_poly.pdbx_seq_one_letter_code
_entity_poly.pdbx_strand_id
1 'polypeptide(L)'
;MNILIETITATDPTKRDRSFYELAKSLSAKELLKHLRELDDFRKATPSLYDKVRAILFLYAGFRFFLQEAPATPAVGKIPYAGFEDLLGRRFEHAISTFLAELDAHGPNAMLFSALADSYHQLSFQTLANQVRKSVRSTKGNQWMFRVGHQDEHPIHIHKALLQRQEGALFYPVLHEHTAVRMDLTHSGWSDIFFLGMDYPEGARVVNLSINLGMFGRDKDIRPPLHAYVRVIPEPVLRLTSIDLNTTKDITDLADLFNFGNDYLSLVKAGVIASGLIPPSFEGTGQSLPQLLARIVAPGMGIELVTKVNDIPKGSRFAVSTNLLGCIISLLMRATGQTKSLTDGLTEDERRLVASRAILGEWIGGSGGGWQDSGGVWPGIKAIQGTFAQAGDPEFGISRGTLLPRHRVLSGDDIHPEMGERIRNSLVLFHGGMASNVGPILEMVSEKYLLRGEKEWAARQFTNQVFDNILGALKEGDVPKLAANTARNWEYPIKTITPWASTHFTEEIIARAKQQFGADYYGFLMLGGMSGGGMGMFVNPARYEDYKLRVLELLRSTKQELSAALPFAMEPVVYNWDINYKGSWATLHEGAEALMPEQYYAIHVSQLVKQEPATISYLRRAEVDFFTTHCEQNNLAYPLLRTIVSNLFQVSDPGAQGNRSAENDKAERIKQQNGFDYIQHEDIRADLQKGRIGLSRNQLPIETTIADVLPGDAAQLTDLGEHTAAGEAALRAGKVGVLSLAAGVGSRWTKGAGVIKALNPFVEIEGQMRSFLEIHLGKTRRTAERYDAVIPHLVATSYLTHAPIEAQLARTGNLGYGGPVYLSEGRSIGQRFVPMARDLRFLWEEMPQETLDENKQKVRDAVRNTMIGWAKAKGEGTDYVDNIAAQRFSPLGHWYEVSNLLRNGTLARLLREQPQVETLMLHNIDTLGADLDAAALGYHLASRNVLTFEVVARRIEDRGGGLARVNGQLRLLEGLAQPREEDELGLSYYNTMTTWVQLDPLLALFGLTRAELQTADDARLARAVRSVAQRIPTYVTIKEVKYRWGHGQEDIYP
;
A
#
# COMPACT_ATOMS: atom_id res chain seq x y z
N MET A 1 -33.05 17.81 -21.73
CA MET A 1 -31.62 17.80 -22.13
C MET A 1 -30.84 17.30 -20.92
N ASN A 2 -30.03 16.26 -21.08
CA ASN A 2 -29.28 15.67 -19.98
C ASN A 2 -28.11 16.59 -19.61
N ILE A 3 -28.20 17.24 -18.44
CA ILE A 3 -27.21 18.21 -17.97
C ILE A 3 -25.83 17.59 -17.72
N LEU A 4 -25.78 16.28 -17.44
CA LEU A 4 -24.52 15.55 -17.24
C LEU A 4 -23.77 15.41 -18.57
N ILE A 5 -24.47 15.00 -19.63
CA ILE A 5 -23.89 14.87 -20.98
C ILE A 5 -23.47 16.24 -21.52
N GLU A 6 -24.27 17.29 -21.31
CA GLU A 6 -23.89 18.66 -21.68
C GLU A 6 -22.57 19.07 -20.99
N THR A 7 -22.44 18.78 -19.70
CA THR A 7 -21.23 19.09 -18.92
C THR A 7 -20.01 18.34 -19.42
N ILE A 8 -20.16 17.07 -19.79
CA ILE A 8 -19.04 16.24 -20.27
C ILE A 8 -18.54 16.71 -21.64
N THR A 9 -19.45 17.03 -22.56
CA THR A 9 -19.14 17.35 -23.97
C THR A 9 -18.82 18.82 -24.22
N ALA A 10 -19.04 19.70 -23.23
CA ALA A 10 -18.77 21.13 -23.37
C ALA A 10 -17.28 21.43 -23.59
N THR A 11 -16.99 22.35 -24.51
CA THR A 11 -15.67 22.94 -24.71
C THR A 11 -15.45 24.20 -23.89
N ASP A 12 -16.53 24.89 -23.52
CA ASP A 12 -16.51 26.05 -22.63
C ASP A 12 -16.17 25.62 -21.19
N PRO A 13 -15.04 26.10 -20.60
CA PRO A 13 -14.64 25.77 -19.24
C PRO A 13 -15.72 26.03 -18.20
N THR A 14 -16.55 27.07 -18.37
CA THR A 14 -17.61 27.43 -17.40
C THR A 14 -18.70 26.36 -17.30
N LYS A 15 -18.92 25.60 -18.38
CA LYS A 15 -19.84 24.47 -18.41
C LYS A 15 -19.14 23.14 -18.15
N ARG A 16 -17.94 22.98 -18.71
CA ARG A 16 -17.14 21.75 -18.64
C ARG A 16 -16.69 21.43 -17.22
N ASP A 17 -16.28 22.44 -16.46
CA ASP A 17 -15.67 22.25 -15.14
C ASP A 17 -16.68 22.33 -13.98
N ARG A 18 -17.99 22.25 -14.28
CA ARG A 18 -19.04 22.12 -13.26
C ARG A 18 -18.87 20.82 -12.47
N SER A 19 -19.14 20.89 -11.16
CA SER A 19 -19.02 19.74 -10.28
C SER A 19 -20.16 18.75 -10.49
N PHE A 20 -19.85 17.46 -10.55
CA PHE A 20 -20.89 16.43 -10.55
C PHE A 20 -21.79 16.54 -9.31
N TYR A 21 -21.20 16.82 -8.14
CA TYR A 21 -21.94 16.86 -6.89
C TYR A 21 -22.98 17.99 -6.86
N GLU A 22 -22.67 19.17 -7.41
CA GLU A 22 -23.64 20.28 -7.53
C GLU A 22 -24.78 19.91 -8.48
N LEU A 23 -24.44 19.35 -9.64
CA LEU A 23 -25.42 18.93 -10.65
C LEU A 23 -26.36 17.87 -10.08
N ALA A 24 -25.82 16.84 -9.42
CA ALA A 24 -26.61 15.74 -8.87
C ALA A 24 -27.51 16.17 -7.70
N LYS A 25 -27.05 17.08 -6.82
CA LYS A 25 -27.88 17.62 -5.72
C LYS A 25 -29.13 18.37 -6.21
N SER A 26 -29.08 18.95 -7.41
CA SER A 26 -30.21 19.69 -7.99
C SER A 26 -31.32 18.80 -8.55
N LEU A 27 -31.11 17.48 -8.63
CA LEU A 27 -32.02 16.51 -9.23
C LEU A 27 -32.68 15.64 -8.16
N SER A 28 -33.96 15.29 -8.36
CA SER A 28 -34.58 14.22 -7.56
C SER A 28 -33.94 12.85 -7.88
N ALA A 29 -34.03 11.88 -6.97
CA ALA A 29 -33.48 10.53 -7.19
C ALA A 29 -34.01 9.87 -8.47
N LYS A 30 -35.29 10.10 -8.82
CA LYS A 30 -35.91 9.59 -10.04
C LYS A 30 -35.34 10.25 -11.30
N GLU A 31 -35.15 11.57 -11.28
CA GLU A 31 -34.55 12.31 -12.40
C GLU A 31 -33.09 11.96 -12.59
N LEU A 32 -32.33 11.85 -11.49
CA LEU A 32 -30.94 11.45 -11.53
C LEU A 32 -30.80 10.04 -12.10
N LEU A 33 -31.59 9.06 -11.64
CA LEU A 33 -31.56 7.70 -12.20
C LEU A 33 -31.83 7.71 -13.71
N LYS A 34 -32.82 8.48 -14.18
CA LYS A 34 -33.08 8.64 -15.61
C LYS A 34 -31.87 9.22 -16.35
N HIS A 35 -31.27 10.29 -15.83
CA HIS A 35 -30.08 10.89 -16.44
C HIS A 35 -28.88 9.93 -16.44
N LEU A 36 -28.71 9.10 -15.41
CA LEU A 36 -27.67 8.08 -15.37
C LEU A 36 -27.92 6.98 -16.42
N ARG A 37 -29.17 6.55 -16.65
CA ARG A 37 -29.47 5.57 -17.72
C ARG A 37 -29.11 6.12 -19.11
N GLU A 38 -29.50 7.36 -19.40
CA GLU A 38 -29.10 8.04 -20.65
C GLU A 38 -27.57 8.20 -20.76
N LEU A 39 -26.88 8.42 -19.64
CA LEU A 39 -25.43 8.55 -19.58
C LEU A 39 -24.71 7.20 -19.82
N ASP A 40 -25.31 6.08 -19.40
CA ASP A 40 -24.82 4.72 -19.68
C ASP A 40 -24.86 4.40 -21.19
N ASP A 41 -25.89 4.86 -21.89
CA ASP A 41 -25.96 4.75 -23.35
C ASP A 41 -24.92 5.65 -24.03
N PHE A 42 -24.77 6.89 -23.55
CA PHE A 42 -23.77 7.83 -24.08
C PHE A 42 -22.34 7.28 -23.99
N ARG A 43 -21.93 6.71 -22.85
CA ARG A 43 -20.55 6.19 -22.68
C ARG A 43 -20.24 5.06 -23.67
N LYS A 44 -21.23 4.29 -24.11
CA LYS A 44 -21.05 3.19 -25.08
C LYS A 44 -20.85 3.74 -26.50
N ALA A 45 -21.48 4.87 -26.83
CA ALA A 45 -21.45 5.47 -28.16
C ALA A 45 -20.28 6.45 -28.39
N THR A 46 -19.80 7.14 -27.34
CA THR A 46 -18.81 8.22 -27.54
C THR A 46 -17.43 7.70 -27.99
N PRO A 47 -16.80 8.31 -29.01
CA PRO A 47 -15.45 7.98 -29.45
C PRO A 47 -14.37 8.62 -28.56
N SER A 48 -14.70 9.67 -27.79
CA SER A 48 -13.77 10.33 -26.87
C SER A 48 -13.53 9.44 -25.65
N LEU A 49 -12.27 9.09 -25.41
CA LEU A 49 -11.89 8.34 -24.20
C LEU A 49 -12.23 9.12 -22.94
N TYR A 50 -11.93 10.42 -22.93
CA TYR A 50 -12.13 11.25 -21.75
C TYR A 50 -13.62 11.36 -21.41
N ASP A 51 -14.45 11.63 -22.41
CA ASP A 51 -15.90 11.73 -22.23
C ASP A 51 -16.46 10.42 -21.69
N LYS A 52 -15.99 9.29 -22.23
CA LYS A 52 -16.35 7.94 -21.80
C LYS A 52 -16.01 7.70 -20.34
N VAL A 53 -14.76 7.94 -19.94
CA VAL A 53 -14.31 7.70 -18.56
C VAL A 53 -15.01 8.65 -17.59
N ARG A 54 -15.19 9.92 -17.97
CA ARG A 54 -15.91 10.89 -17.15
C ARG A 54 -17.38 10.50 -16.96
N ALA A 55 -18.05 10.01 -18.01
CA ALA A 55 -19.39 9.44 -17.92
C ALA A 55 -19.45 8.24 -16.97
N ILE A 56 -18.49 7.31 -17.05
CA ILE A 56 -18.38 6.16 -16.15
C ILE A 56 -18.21 6.62 -14.68
N LEU A 57 -17.40 7.63 -14.41
CA LEU A 57 -17.22 8.15 -13.04
C LEU A 57 -18.49 8.84 -12.51
N PHE A 58 -19.21 9.56 -13.37
CA PHE A 58 -20.50 10.15 -13.00
C PHE A 58 -21.54 9.07 -12.69
N LEU A 59 -21.54 7.95 -13.43
CA LEU A 59 -22.36 6.77 -13.13
C LEU A 59 -22.00 6.19 -11.76
N TYR A 60 -20.71 5.93 -11.51
CA TYR A 60 -20.23 5.48 -10.21
C TYR A 60 -20.70 6.39 -9.07
N ALA A 61 -20.41 7.69 -9.14
CA ALA A 61 -20.72 8.63 -8.07
C ALA A 61 -22.24 8.81 -7.88
N GLY A 62 -23.01 8.80 -8.97
CA GLY A 62 -24.46 8.88 -8.95
C GLY A 62 -25.10 7.70 -8.24
N PHE A 63 -24.67 6.47 -8.55
CA PHE A 63 -25.14 5.28 -7.85
C PHE A 63 -24.66 5.26 -6.38
N ARG A 64 -23.37 5.52 -6.13
CA ARG A 64 -22.76 5.35 -4.80
C ARG A 64 -23.19 6.37 -3.74
N PHE A 65 -23.24 7.65 -4.12
CA PHE A 65 -23.36 8.76 -3.16
C PHE A 65 -24.73 9.43 -3.16
N PHE A 66 -25.53 9.24 -4.22
CA PHE A 66 -26.83 9.89 -4.36
C PHE A 66 -27.99 8.90 -4.37
N LEU A 67 -27.96 7.90 -5.24
CA LEU A 67 -29.09 6.97 -5.37
C LEU A 67 -29.11 5.91 -4.26
N GLN A 68 -27.96 5.37 -3.88
CA GLN A 68 -27.84 4.37 -2.81
C GLN A 68 -28.34 4.91 -1.46
N GLU A 69 -28.05 6.16 -1.14
CA GLU A 69 -28.38 6.80 0.14
C GLU A 69 -29.70 7.61 0.09
N ALA A 70 -30.44 7.56 -1.03
CA ALA A 70 -31.68 8.30 -1.17
C ALA A 70 -32.77 7.71 -0.24
N PRO A 71 -33.54 8.54 0.49
CA PRO A 71 -34.61 8.05 1.37
C PRO A 71 -35.68 7.21 0.67
N ALA A 72 -35.89 7.42 -0.63
CA ALA A 72 -36.85 6.66 -1.44
C ALA A 72 -36.31 5.30 -1.91
N THR A 73 -35.03 5.01 -1.71
CA THR A 73 -34.38 3.76 -2.11
C THR A 73 -34.49 2.75 -0.97
N PRO A 74 -35.11 1.57 -1.19
CA PRO A 74 -35.10 0.47 -0.23
C PRO A 74 -33.66 0.12 0.19
N ALA A 75 -33.41 0.07 1.50
CA ALA A 75 -32.07 -0.20 2.03
C ALA A 75 -31.59 -1.63 1.76
N VAL A 76 -32.53 -2.59 1.74
CA VAL A 76 -32.30 -4.01 1.51
C VAL A 76 -32.82 -4.44 0.13
N GLY A 77 -32.25 -5.51 -0.42
CA GLY A 77 -32.61 -6.06 -1.72
C GLY A 77 -31.76 -7.28 -2.05
N LYS A 78 -31.69 -7.63 -3.34
CA LYS A 78 -30.91 -8.78 -3.81
C LYS A 78 -29.82 -8.33 -4.77
N ILE A 79 -28.65 -8.98 -4.66
CA ILE A 79 -27.58 -8.89 -5.65
C ILE A 79 -27.54 -10.20 -6.43
N PRO A 80 -27.71 -10.20 -7.77
CA PRO A 80 -27.67 -11.43 -8.55
C PRO A 80 -26.24 -12.00 -8.58
N TYR A 81 -26.08 -13.24 -8.11
CA TYR A 81 -24.78 -13.91 -8.01
C TYR A 81 -24.01 -13.95 -9.34
N ALA A 82 -24.69 -14.19 -10.47
CA ALA A 82 -24.06 -14.17 -11.80
C ALA A 82 -23.38 -12.82 -12.12
N GLY A 83 -24.01 -11.70 -11.71
CA GLY A 83 -23.41 -10.37 -11.88
C GLY A 83 -22.19 -10.17 -10.98
N PHE A 84 -22.21 -10.73 -9.77
CA PHE A 84 -21.06 -10.73 -8.86
C PHE A 84 -19.89 -11.58 -9.39
N GLU A 85 -20.16 -12.75 -9.96
CA GLU A 85 -19.12 -13.57 -10.62
C GLU A 85 -18.49 -12.85 -11.82
N ASP A 86 -19.30 -12.13 -12.60
CA ASP A 86 -18.80 -11.28 -13.68
C ASP A 86 -17.94 -10.13 -13.15
N LEU A 87 -18.36 -9.49 -12.06
CA LEU A 87 -17.61 -8.43 -11.37
C LEU A 87 -16.24 -8.95 -10.90
N LEU A 88 -16.21 -10.06 -10.16
CA LEU A 88 -14.97 -10.71 -9.71
C LEU A 88 -14.09 -11.16 -10.89
N GLY A 89 -14.71 -11.62 -11.98
CA GLY A 89 -14.04 -12.03 -13.21
C GLY A 89 -13.58 -10.90 -14.12
N ARG A 90 -13.68 -9.63 -13.70
CA ARG A 90 -13.38 -8.41 -14.49
C ARG A 90 -14.21 -8.27 -15.78
N ARG A 91 -15.35 -8.96 -15.88
CA ARG A 91 -16.33 -8.84 -16.97
C ARG A 91 -17.32 -7.73 -16.64
N PHE A 92 -16.80 -6.54 -16.36
CA PHE A 92 -17.57 -5.44 -15.77
C PHE A 92 -18.77 -5.01 -16.61
N GLU A 93 -18.66 -5.01 -17.94
CA GLU A 93 -19.80 -4.69 -18.84
C GLU A 93 -20.93 -5.73 -18.73
N HIS A 94 -20.59 -7.01 -18.54
CA HIS A 94 -21.58 -8.07 -18.34
C HIS A 94 -22.21 -7.96 -16.94
N ALA A 95 -21.40 -7.70 -15.92
CA ALA A 95 -21.88 -7.43 -14.56
C ALA A 95 -22.88 -6.27 -14.54
N ILE A 96 -22.52 -5.11 -15.15
CA ILE A 96 -23.39 -3.94 -15.28
C ILE A 96 -24.69 -4.31 -15.98
N SER A 97 -24.62 -5.04 -17.10
CA SER A 97 -25.81 -5.45 -17.85
C SER A 97 -26.74 -6.33 -16.99
N THR A 98 -26.19 -7.28 -16.24
CA THR A 98 -26.92 -8.14 -15.32
C THR A 98 -27.58 -7.33 -14.19
N PHE A 99 -26.85 -6.38 -13.58
CA PHE A 99 -27.39 -5.55 -12.52
C PHE A 99 -28.44 -4.54 -13.01
N LEU A 100 -28.28 -3.97 -14.20
CA LEU A 100 -29.29 -3.10 -14.81
C LEU A 100 -30.55 -3.87 -15.20
N ALA A 101 -30.42 -5.12 -15.66
CA ALA A 101 -31.58 -5.98 -15.94
C ALA A 101 -32.35 -6.32 -14.65
N GLU A 102 -31.64 -6.62 -13.56
CA GLU A 102 -32.25 -6.82 -12.24
C GLU A 102 -32.97 -5.56 -11.74
N LEU A 103 -32.37 -4.39 -11.95
CA LEU A 103 -32.96 -3.09 -11.64
C LEU A 103 -34.25 -2.84 -12.43
N ASP A 104 -34.26 -3.19 -13.72
CA ASP A 104 -35.41 -3.01 -14.61
C ASP A 104 -36.55 -3.99 -14.26
N ALA A 105 -36.22 -5.20 -13.78
CA ALA A 105 -37.19 -6.24 -13.42
C ALA A 105 -37.81 -6.04 -12.03
N HIS A 106 -37.00 -5.70 -11.02
CA HIS A 106 -37.42 -5.71 -9.61
C HIS A 106 -37.38 -4.33 -8.94
N GLY A 107 -36.91 -3.30 -9.65
CA GLY A 107 -36.84 -1.94 -9.16
C GLY A 107 -35.59 -1.63 -8.31
N PRO A 108 -35.45 -0.36 -7.87
CA PRO A 108 -34.25 0.13 -7.20
C PRO A 108 -34.14 -0.39 -5.77
N ASN A 109 -32.91 -0.68 -5.35
CA ASN A 109 -32.54 -0.90 -3.97
C ASN A 109 -31.05 -0.56 -3.77
N ALA A 110 -30.67 -0.25 -2.54
CA ALA A 110 -29.33 0.23 -2.22
C ALA A 110 -28.24 -0.84 -2.41
N MET A 111 -28.56 -2.11 -2.18
CA MET A 111 -27.66 -3.25 -2.42
C MET A 111 -27.26 -3.33 -3.90
N LEU A 112 -28.23 -3.29 -4.80
CA LEU A 112 -27.99 -3.33 -6.24
C LEU A 112 -27.24 -2.09 -6.75
N PHE A 113 -27.55 -0.91 -6.20
CA PHE A 113 -26.81 0.31 -6.52
C PHE A 113 -25.35 0.26 -6.05
N SER A 114 -25.04 -0.40 -4.93
CA SER A 114 -23.65 -0.63 -4.51
C SER A 114 -22.89 -1.50 -5.52
N ALA A 115 -23.52 -2.55 -6.06
CA ALA A 115 -22.92 -3.43 -7.07
C ALA A 115 -22.70 -2.73 -8.43
N LEU A 116 -23.66 -1.90 -8.87
CA LEU A 116 -23.50 -1.03 -10.04
C LEU A 116 -22.37 -0.04 -9.85
N ALA A 117 -22.32 0.62 -8.68
CA ALA A 117 -21.26 1.57 -8.36
C ALA A 117 -19.87 0.92 -8.46
N ASP A 118 -19.64 -0.21 -7.78
CA ASP A 118 -18.35 -0.90 -7.82
C ASP A 118 -17.98 -1.33 -9.25
N SER A 119 -18.95 -1.85 -10.02
CA SER A 119 -18.72 -2.24 -11.42
C SER A 119 -18.29 -1.06 -12.31
N TYR A 120 -18.96 0.10 -12.19
CA TYR A 120 -18.56 1.30 -12.93
C TYR A 120 -17.21 1.83 -12.46
N HIS A 121 -16.94 1.82 -11.16
CA HIS A 121 -15.65 2.21 -10.61
C HIS A 121 -14.51 1.38 -11.22
N GLN A 122 -14.63 0.05 -11.19
CA GLN A 122 -13.63 -0.85 -11.77
C GLN A 122 -13.47 -0.71 -13.29
N LEU A 123 -14.59 -0.57 -14.02
CA LEU A 123 -14.59 -0.35 -15.47
C LEU A 123 -13.81 0.92 -15.86
N SER A 124 -13.90 1.97 -15.04
CA SER A 124 -13.21 3.24 -15.32
C SER A 124 -11.69 3.09 -15.35
N PHE A 125 -11.11 2.43 -14.35
CA PHE A 125 -9.67 2.23 -14.25
C PHE A 125 -9.16 1.19 -15.25
N GLN A 126 -9.97 0.17 -15.57
CA GLN A 126 -9.65 -0.74 -16.67
C GLN A 126 -9.57 0.01 -18.02
N THR A 127 -10.51 0.93 -18.27
CA THR A 127 -10.55 1.74 -19.49
C THR A 127 -9.33 2.66 -19.59
N LEU A 128 -8.95 3.33 -18.49
CA LEU A 128 -7.76 4.17 -18.42
C LEU A 128 -6.47 3.38 -18.66
N ALA A 129 -6.32 2.22 -17.99
CA ALA A 129 -5.16 1.35 -18.16
C ALA A 129 -4.97 0.87 -19.62
N ASN A 130 -6.07 0.51 -20.28
CA ASN A 130 -6.05 0.06 -21.67
C ASN A 130 -5.56 1.16 -22.63
N GLN A 131 -5.93 2.43 -22.39
CA GLN A 131 -5.42 3.53 -23.21
C GLN A 131 -3.91 3.73 -23.07
N VAL A 132 -3.38 3.69 -21.85
CA VAL A 132 -1.93 3.89 -21.64
C VAL A 132 -1.15 2.83 -22.40
N ARG A 133 -1.57 1.56 -22.33
CA ARG A 133 -0.98 0.46 -23.10
C ARG A 133 -1.00 0.72 -24.61
N LYS A 134 -2.14 1.16 -25.14
CA LYS A 134 -2.29 1.46 -26.58
C LYS A 134 -1.34 2.58 -27.03
N SER A 135 -1.19 3.62 -26.21
CA SER A 135 -0.37 4.80 -26.50
C SER A 135 1.12 4.45 -26.49
N VAL A 136 1.57 3.71 -25.47
CA VAL A 136 2.95 3.21 -25.35
C VAL A 136 3.33 2.30 -26.54
N ARG A 137 2.42 1.40 -26.95
CA ARG A 137 2.61 0.52 -28.12
C ARG A 137 2.72 1.27 -29.44
N SER A 138 2.06 2.43 -29.55
CA SER A 138 1.98 3.21 -30.78
C SER A 138 3.16 4.18 -30.98
N THR A 139 3.97 4.41 -29.94
CA THR A 139 5.15 5.28 -30.00
C THR A 139 6.18 4.75 -31.02
N LYS A 140 6.62 5.59 -31.96
CA LYS A 140 7.44 5.18 -33.14
C LYS A 140 8.65 4.31 -32.79
N GLY A 141 9.40 4.62 -31.73
CA GLY A 141 10.59 3.86 -31.30
C GLY A 141 10.31 2.51 -30.61
N ASN A 142 9.05 2.22 -30.28
CA ASN A 142 8.62 0.99 -29.61
C ASN A 142 7.88 0.01 -30.54
N GLN A 143 7.40 0.45 -31.71
CA GLN A 143 6.49 -0.34 -32.54
C GLN A 143 7.05 -1.72 -32.94
N TRP A 144 8.35 -1.81 -33.20
CA TRP A 144 9.00 -3.06 -33.57
C TRP A 144 8.99 -4.10 -32.43
N MET A 145 9.06 -3.65 -31.17
CA MET A 145 9.04 -4.51 -29.97
C MET A 145 7.73 -5.29 -29.80
N PHE A 146 6.67 -4.89 -30.53
CA PHE A 146 5.37 -5.56 -30.50
C PHE A 146 5.05 -6.30 -31.80
N ARG A 147 5.99 -6.33 -32.77
CA ARG A 147 5.78 -6.91 -34.11
C ARG A 147 6.74 -8.04 -34.45
N VAL A 148 7.91 -8.11 -33.84
CA VAL A 148 8.89 -9.17 -34.09
C VAL A 148 8.31 -10.51 -33.63
N GLY A 149 8.10 -11.44 -34.56
CA GLY A 149 7.47 -12.74 -34.28
C GLY A 149 8.47 -13.88 -34.12
N HIS A 150 9.66 -13.76 -34.70
CA HIS A 150 10.68 -14.82 -34.70
C HIS A 150 12.08 -14.28 -34.37
N GLN A 151 12.92 -15.13 -33.78
CA GLN A 151 14.29 -14.78 -33.37
C GLN A 151 15.17 -14.30 -34.52
N ASP A 152 14.99 -14.81 -35.74
CA ASP A 152 15.80 -14.44 -36.90
C ASP A 152 15.55 -12.98 -37.36
N GLU A 153 14.35 -12.48 -37.07
CA GLU A 153 13.89 -11.12 -37.38
C GLU A 153 14.33 -10.09 -36.32
N HIS A 154 15.04 -10.53 -35.26
CA HIS A 154 15.48 -9.64 -34.20
C HIS A 154 16.42 -8.56 -34.74
N PRO A 155 16.06 -7.26 -34.65
CA PRO A 155 16.72 -6.21 -35.43
C PRO A 155 18.00 -5.68 -34.76
N ILE A 156 18.14 -5.85 -33.44
CA ILE A 156 19.25 -5.29 -32.66
C ILE A 156 20.37 -6.31 -32.43
N HIS A 157 21.60 -5.82 -32.34
CA HIS A 157 22.81 -6.60 -32.11
C HIS A 157 23.70 -5.89 -31.08
N ILE A 158 24.51 -6.64 -30.33
CA ILE A 158 25.45 -6.09 -29.36
C ILE A 158 26.49 -5.20 -30.06
N HIS A 159 26.84 -4.09 -29.42
CA HIS A 159 27.85 -3.17 -29.91
C HIS A 159 29.21 -3.85 -29.94
N LYS A 160 29.92 -3.75 -31.08
CA LYS A 160 31.19 -4.49 -31.33
C LYS A 160 32.26 -4.27 -30.27
N ALA A 161 32.32 -3.07 -29.68
CA ALA A 161 33.25 -2.76 -28.60
C ALA A 161 33.11 -3.72 -27.40
N LEU A 162 31.90 -4.19 -27.08
CA LEU A 162 31.67 -5.12 -25.95
C LEU A 162 32.16 -6.56 -26.24
N LEU A 163 32.51 -6.86 -27.49
CA LEU A 163 33.10 -8.13 -27.91
C LEU A 163 34.63 -8.05 -28.05
N GLN A 164 35.20 -6.85 -28.02
CA GLN A 164 36.63 -6.61 -28.24
C GLN A 164 37.34 -6.50 -26.89
N ARG A 165 38.15 -7.50 -26.56
CA ARG A 165 39.01 -7.44 -25.37
C ARG A 165 40.26 -6.61 -25.71
N GLN A 166 40.72 -5.82 -24.74
CA GLN A 166 42.01 -5.16 -24.84
C GLN A 166 43.11 -6.22 -25.02
N GLU A 167 44.13 -5.91 -25.82
CA GLU A 167 45.25 -6.82 -26.05
C GLU A 167 45.92 -7.21 -24.73
N GLY A 168 46.09 -8.52 -24.49
CA GLY A 168 46.61 -9.06 -23.23
C GLY A 168 45.61 -9.14 -22.07
N ALA A 169 44.38 -8.61 -22.22
CA ALA A 169 43.34 -8.71 -21.20
C ALA A 169 42.49 -9.98 -21.33
N LEU A 170 42.19 -10.60 -20.20
CA LEU A 170 41.31 -11.78 -20.14
C LEU A 170 39.82 -11.41 -20.23
N PHE A 171 39.43 -10.25 -19.71
CA PHE A 171 38.04 -9.87 -19.48
C PHE A 171 37.42 -9.13 -20.68
N TYR A 172 36.11 -9.33 -20.87
CA TYR A 172 35.33 -8.50 -21.79
C TYR A 172 35.08 -7.12 -21.18
N PRO A 173 34.96 -6.06 -22.00
CA PRO A 173 34.64 -4.73 -21.50
C PRO A 173 33.31 -4.71 -20.73
N VAL A 174 33.28 -3.87 -19.68
CA VAL A 174 32.07 -3.62 -18.88
C VAL A 174 31.58 -2.22 -19.21
N LEU A 175 30.36 -2.14 -19.78
CA LEU A 175 29.68 -0.85 -19.92
C LEU A 175 28.99 -0.54 -18.60
N HIS A 176 29.21 0.66 -18.09
CA HIS A 176 28.64 1.16 -16.84
C HIS A 176 27.79 2.39 -17.13
N GLU A 177 26.52 2.37 -16.70
CA GLU A 177 25.63 3.51 -16.70
C GLU A 177 25.42 3.96 -15.25
N HIS A 178 25.48 5.26 -15.00
CA HIS A 178 25.04 5.86 -13.74
C HIS A 178 23.97 6.92 -14.00
N THR A 179 22.89 6.88 -13.24
CA THR A 179 21.74 7.78 -13.40
C THR A 179 21.40 8.46 -12.08
N ALA A 180 21.06 9.75 -12.14
CA ALA A 180 20.59 10.51 -11.00
C ALA A 180 19.18 10.07 -10.58
N VAL A 181 18.76 10.45 -9.38
CA VAL A 181 17.34 10.37 -8.99
C VAL A 181 16.70 11.74 -9.08
N ARG A 182 15.36 11.81 -9.10
CA ARG A 182 14.64 13.08 -9.20
C ARG A 182 14.19 13.60 -7.83
N MET A 183 14.26 14.91 -7.64
CA MET A 183 13.65 15.64 -6.52
C MET A 183 12.78 16.77 -7.07
N ASP A 184 11.51 16.79 -6.74
CA ASP A 184 10.58 17.85 -7.17
C ASP A 184 10.63 19.08 -6.24
N LEU A 185 10.58 20.30 -6.81
CA LEU A 185 10.37 21.55 -6.05
C LEU A 185 8.89 21.97 -6.07
N THR A 186 8.16 21.54 -7.09
CA THR A 186 6.73 21.82 -7.26
C THR A 186 5.98 20.51 -7.44
N HIS A 187 4.77 20.42 -6.93
CA HIS A 187 3.87 19.30 -7.19
C HIS A 187 2.69 19.76 -8.04
N SER A 188 2.45 19.10 -9.18
CA SER A 188 1.38 19.42 -10.15
C SER A 188 -0.02 18.99 -9.70
N GLY A 189 -0.19 18.62 -8.43
CA GLY A 189 -1.42 17.96 -7.94
C GLY A 189 -1.67 16.62 -8.64
N TRP A 190 -0.64 15.85 -8.97
CA TRP A 190 -0.72 14.58 -9.73
C TRP A 190 -1.23 14.73 -11.17
N SER A 191 -1.29 15.95 -11.71
CA SER A 191 -1.66 16.17 -13.11
C SER A 191 -0.62 15.60 -14.09
N ASP A 192 0.54 15.15 -13.61
CA ASP A 192 1.56 14.40 -14.37
C ASP A 192 1.25 12.90 -14.52
N ILE A 193 0.16 12.40 -13.94
CA ILE A 193 -0.38 11.08 -14.29
C ILE A 193 -0.83 11.11 -15.75
N PHE A 194 -0.47 10.08 -16.53
CA PHE A 194 -0.61 10.07 -17.99
C PHE A 194 -1.95 10.60 -18.51
N PHE A 195 -3.07 10.01 -18.08
CA PHE A 195 -4.36 10.40 -18.62
C PHE A 195 -4.82 11.79 -18.14
N LEU A 196 -4.41 12.21 -16.93
CA LEU A 196 -4.68 13.56 -16.41
C LEU A 196 -3.92 14.61 -17.22
N GLY A 197 -2.64 14.38 -17.48
CA GLY A 197 -1.82 15.24 -18.32
C GLY A 197 -2.29 15.26 -19.78
N MET A 198 -2.90 14.17 -20.26
CA MET A 198 -3.52 14.11 -21.58
C MET A 198 -4.87 14.84 -21.67
N ASP A 199 -5.58 15.08 -20.57
CA ASP A 199 -6.81 15.87 -20.58
C ASP A 199 -6.62 17.33 -20.14
N TYR A 200 -5.64 17.59 -19.28
CA TYR A 200 -5.30 18.93 -18.78
C TYR A 200 -3.80 19.22 -18.93
N PRO A 201 -3.27 19.21 -20.17
CA PRO A 201 -1.84 19.41 -20.41
C PRO A 201 -1.33 20.76 -19.92
N GLU A 202 -2.15 21.81 -20.00
CA GLU A 202 -1.82 23.16 -19.55
C GLU A 202 -1.62 23.28 -18.04
N GLY A 203 -2.17 22.37 -17.22
CA GLY A 203 -1.93 22.34 -15.77
C GLY A 203 -1.02 21.22 -15.29
N ALA A 204 -0.55 20.36 -16.19
CA ALA A 204 0.42 19.31 -15.88
C ALA A 204 1.84 19.87 -15.94
N ARG A 205 2.22 20.68 -14.93
CA ARG A 205 3.50 21.42 -14.91
C ARG A 205 4.27 21.13 -13.62
N VAL A 206 5.54 20.72 -13.74
CA VAL A 206 6.43 20.38 -12.61
C VAL A 206 7.83 20.95 -12.83
N VAL A 207 8.46 21.48 -11.78
CA VAL A 207 9.89 21.76 -11.70
C VAL A 207 10.55 20.69 -10.83
N ASN A 208 11.54 19.98 -11.38
CA ASN A 208 12.33 19.02 -10.62
C ASN A 208 13.84 19.16 -10.89
N LEU A 209 14.62 18.46 -10.07
CA LEU A 209 16.07 18.43 -10.07
C LEU A 209 16.53 16.99 -10.19
N SER A 210 17.62 16.78 -10.91
CA SER A 210 18.39 15.55 -10.84
C SER A 210 19.43 15.68 -9.73
N ILE A 211 19.46 14.75 -8.79
CA ILE A 211 20.32 14.82 -7.60
C ILE A 211 21.16 13.56 -7.40
N ASN A 212 22.34 13.78 -6.83
CA ASN A 212 23.22 12.78 -6.24
C ASN A 212 22.95 12.70 -4.74
N LEU A 213 23.20 11.55 -4.14
CA LEU A 213 22.89 11.29 -2.73
C LEU A 213 24.06 10.62 -2.01
N GLY A 214 24.11 10.83 -0.70
CA GLY A 214 24.90 10.09 0.27
C GLY A 214 24.21 10.16 1.64
N MET A 215 24.20 9.06 2.39
CA MET A 215 23.54 9.00 3.69
C MET A 215 24.37 9.72 4.77
N PHE A 216 23.76 10.70 5.43
CA PHE A 216 24.45 11.49 6.45
C PHE A 216 24.91 10.60 7.62
N GLY A 217 26.19 10.72 7.99
CA GLY A 217 26.81 9.92 9.05
C GLY A 217 27.20 8.49 8.65
N ARG A 218 26.85 8.03 7.43
CA ARG A 218 27.23 6.71 6.90
C ARG A 218 28.14 6.80 5.70
N ASP A 219 27.76 7.59 4.69
CA ASP A 219 28.47 7.66 3.41
C ASP A 219 29.45 8.82 3.39
N LYS A 220 30.64 8.56 2.83
CA LYS A 220 31.70 9.57 2.70
C LYS A 220 31.47 10.53 1.52
N ASP A 221 30.93 10.01 0.42
CA ASP A 221 30.84 10.74 -0.85
C ASP A 221 29.39 10.89 -1.30
N ILE A 222 29.11 11.98 -2.03
CA ILE A 222 27.83 12.22 -2.71
C ILE A 222 27.98 11.74 -4.16
N ARG A 223 27.17 10.77 -4.58
CA ARG A 223 27.30 10.13 -5.92
C ARG A 223 25.92 9.91 -6.57
N PRO A 224 25.84 9.76 -7.91
CA PRO A 224 24.63 9.27 -8.54
C PRO A 224 24.25 7.92 -7.91
N PRO A 225 23.02 7.72 -7.45
CA PRO A 225 22.74 6.56 -6.62
C PRO A 225 22.43 5.30 -7.42
N LEU A 226 22.11 5.43 -8.72
CA LEU A 226 21.69 4.31 -9.56
C LEU A 226 22.84 3.93 -10.49
N HIS A 227 23.21 2.66 -10.46
CA HIS A 227 24.24 2.10 -11.32
C HIS A 227 23.72 0.83 -11.99
N ALA A 228 24.03 0.67 -13.27
CA ALA A 228 23.81 -0.56 -14.01
C ALA A 228 25.06 -0.91 -14.83
N TYR A 229 25.41 -2.19 -14.86
CA TYR A 229 26.60 -2.70 -15.55
C TYR A 229 26.19 -3.81 -16.50
N VAL A 230 26.72 -3.82 -17.71
CA VAL A 230 26.47 -4.89 -18.69
C VAL A 230 27.77 -5.35 -19.33
N ARG A 231 27.88 -6.66 -19.51
CA ARG A 231 28.95 -7.28 -20.30
C ARG A 231 28.45 -8.52 -21.02
N VAL A 232 29.21 -8.93 -22.04
CA VAL A 232 29.04 -10.22 -22.71
C VAL A 232 29.72 -11.31 -21.89
N ILE A 233 29.10 -12.49 -21.84
CA ILE A 233 29.62 -13.68 -21.14
C ILE A 233 29.64 -14.90 -22.09
N PRO A 234 30.58 -15.86 -21.91
CA PRO A 234 30.70 -17.05 -22.75
C PRO A 234 29.65 -18.13 -22.49
N GLU A 235 28.72 -17.91 -21.55
CA GLU A 235 27.60 -18.79 -21.28
C GLU A 235 26.32 -18.26 -21.97
N PRO A 236 25.50 -19.10 -22.62
CA PRO A 236 24.31 -18.67 -23.38
C PRO A 236 23.10 -18.42 -22.47
N VAL A 237 23.28 -17.56 -21.46
CA VAL A 237 22.27 -17.22 -20.46
C VAL A 237 22.12 -15.71 -20.33
N LEU A 238 20.97 -15.28 -19.81
CA LEU A 238 20.80 -13.92 -19.32
C LEU A 238 21.00 -13.93 -17.80
N ARG A 239 22.16 -13.50 -17.32
CA ARG A 239 22.50 -13.45 -15.90
C ARG A 239 22.11 -12.11 -15.31
N LEU A 240 21.18 -12.10 -14.37
CA LEU A 240 20.67 -10.90 -13.74
C LEU A 240 21.07 -10.86 -12.27
N THR A 241 21.70 -9.76 -11.85
CA THR A 241 22.13 -9.54 -10.47
C THR A 241 21.63 -8.20 -9.95
N SER A 242 21.06 -8.19 -8.75
CA SER A 242 20.80 -6.98 -7.96
C SER A 242 21.61 -7.05 -6.68
N ILE A 243 22.53 -6.09 -6.52
CA ILE A 243 23.43 -6.05 -5.37
C ILE A 243 22.65 -5.74 -4.09
N ASP A 244 21.78 -4.73 -4.11
CA ASP A 244 21.04 -4.28 -2.91
C ASP A 244 19.98 -5.30 -2.45
N LEU A 245 19.53 -6.15 -3.36
CA LEU A 245 18.60 -7.26 -3.05
C LEU A 245 19.34 -8.57 -2.77
N ASN A 246 20.68 -8.58 -2.76
CA ASN A 246 21.51 -9.75 -2.54
C ASN A 246 21.08 -10.97 -3.38
N THR A 247 20.67 -10.73 -4.63
CA THR A 247 20.00 -11.75 -5.47
C THR A 247 20.65 -11.80 -6.85
N THR A 248 20.93 -13.02 -7.31
CA THR A 248 21.42 -13.30 -8.68
C THR A 248 20.74 -14.54 -9.24
N LYS A 249 20.48 -14.54 -10.55
CA LYS A 249 19.83 -15.65 -11.26
C LYS A 249 20.30 -15.75 -12.71
N ASP A 250 20.56 -16.97 -13.16
CA ASP A 250 20.78 -17.29 -14.57
C ASP A 250 19.43 -17.63 -15.19
N ILE A 251 18.93 -16.76 -16.08
CA ILE A 251 17.69 -16.98 -16.82
C ILE A 251 18.02 -17.74 -18.09
N THR A 252 17.42 -18.92 -18.23
CA THR A 252 17.66 -19.87 -19.34
C THR A 252 16.50 -19.99 -20.32
N ASP A 253 15.33 -19.47 -19.96
CA ASP A 253 14.12 -19.55 -20.79
C ASP A 253 13.24 -18.29 -20.64
N LEU A 254 12.33 -18.13 -21.61
CA LEU A 254 11.44 -16.98 -21.65
C LEU A 254 10.37 -17.00 -20.54
N ALA A 255 9.91 -18.18 -20.10
CA ALA A 255 8.87 -18.25 -19.08
C ALA A 255 9.36 -17.68 -17.75
N ASP A 256 10.64 -17.91 -17.41
CA ASP A 256 11.25 -17.29 -16.23
C ASP A 256 11.52 -15.79 -16.40
N LEU A 257 11.89 -15.33 -17.59
CA LEU A 257 12.09 -13.89 -17.87
C LEU A 257 10.79 -13.08 -17.70
N PHE A 258 9.66 -13.63 -18.13
CA PHE A 258 8.34 -13.00 -17.99
C PHE A 258 7.65 -13.32 -16.65
N ASN A 259 8.33 -14.03 -15.73
CA ASN A 259 7.84 -14.28 -14.37
C ASN A 259 8.35 -13.21 -13.40
N PHE A 260 7.44 -12.35 -12.95
CA PHE A 260 7.75 -11.21 -12.07
C PHE A 260 7.50 -11.48 -10.57
N GLY A 261 7.08 -12.68 -10.19
CA GLY A 261 6.70 -13.00 -8.80
C GLY A 261 7.48 -14.16 -8.16
N ASN A 262 8.38 -14.80 -8.90
CA ASN A 262 9.16 -15.94 -8.41
C ASN A 262 10.52 -15.58 -7.80
N ASP A 263 10.94 -14.31 -7.91
CA ASP A 263 12.19 -13.79 -7.34
C ASP A 263 12.14 -12.26 -7.17
N TYR A 264 13.20 -11.69 -6.58
CA TYR A 264 13.31 -10.25 -6.32
C TYR A 264 13.81 -9.42 -7.53
N LEU A 265 14.03 -10.03 -8.71
CA LEU A 265 14.62 -9.37 -9.88
C LEU A 265 13.57 -8.82 -10.86
N SER A 266 12.30 -8.72 -10.45
CA SER A 266 11.18 -8.31 -11.31
C SER A 266 11.40 -6.99 -12.05
N LEU A 267 11.93 -5.96 -11.38
CA LEU A 267 12.25 -4.67 -12.02
C LEU A 267 13.38 -4.80 -13.03
N VAL A 268 14.40 -5.62 -12.76
CA VAL A 268 15.52 -5.87 -13.67
C VAL A 268 15.03 -6.61 -14.92
N LYS A 269 14.18 -7.63 -14.76
CA LYS A 269 13.49 -8.32 -15.86
C LYS A 269 12.65 -7.35 -16.69
N ALA A 270 11.90 -6.45 -16.04
CA ALA A 270 11.12 -5.43 -16.72
C ALA A 270 12.00 -4.46 -17.52
N GLY A 271 13.17 -4.06 -16.99
CA GLY A 271 14.15 -3.24 -17.70
C GLY A 271 14.72 -3.93 -18.94
N VAL A 272 15.02 -5.23 -18.86
CA VAL A 272 15.44 -6.05 -20.01
C VAL A 272 14.37 -6.04 -21.10
N ILE A 273 13.11 -6.31 -20.73
CA ILE A 273 11.99 -6.40 -21.67
C ILE A 273 11.70 -5.03 -22.30
N ALA A 274 11.63 -3.99 -21.48
CA ALA A 274 11.32 -2.64 -21.92
C ALA A 274 12.44 -1.98 -22.74
N SER A 275 13.70 -2.43 -22.59
CA SER A 275 14.82 -1.96 -23.43
C SER A 275 14.73 -2.45 -24.88
N GLY A 276 13.87 -3.44 -25.14
CA GLY A 276 13.81 -4.16 -26.40
C GLY A 276 14.87 -5.25 -26.54
N LEU A 277 15.69 -5.53 -25.52
CA LEU A 277 16.66 -6.63 -25.56
C LEU A 277 15.96 -7.98 -25.82
N ILE A 278 14.91 -8.27 -25.06
CA ILE A 278 13.98 -9.38 -25.28
C ILE A 278 12.56 -8.80 -25.21
N PRO A 279 12.01 -8.33 -26.34
CA PRO A 279 10.81 -7.49 -26.33
C PRO A 279 9.54 -8.27 -25.95
N PRO A 280 8.44 -7.57 -25.54
CA PRO A 280 7.19 -8.20 -25.12
C PRO A 280 6.57 -9.17 -26.13
N SER A 281 6.84 -9.04 -27.44
CA SER A 281 6.30 -9.93 -28.47
C SER A 281 6.77 -11.39 -28.34
N PHE A 282 7.84 -11.67 -27.58
CA PHE A 282 8.32 -13.02 -27.33
C PHE A 282 7.61 -13.75 -26.19
N GLU A 283 6.81 -13.06 -25.37
CA GLU A 283 6.06 -13.68 -24.28
C GLU A 283 5.14 -14.78 -24.83
N GLY A 284 5.25 -15.99 -24.29
CA GLY A 284 4.41 -17.13 -24.67
C GLY A 284 4.73 -17.76 -26.05
N THR A 285 5.77 -17.31 -26.77
CA THR A 285 6.10 -17.84 -28.11
C THR A 285 6.81 -19.19 -28.12
N GLY A 286 7.30 -19.67 -26.97
CA GLY A 286 8.03 -20.94 -26.86
C GLY A 286 9.44 -20.93 -27.49
N GLN A 287 9.94 -19.78 -27.96
CA GLN A 287 11.26 -19.66 -28.57
C GLN A 287 12.40 -19.84 -27.56
N SER A 288 13.57 -20.23 -28.07
CA SER A 288 14.75 -20.50 -27.24
C SER A 288 15.50 -19.21 -26.90
N LEU A 289 15.59 -18.88 -25.60
CA LEU A 289 16.39 -17.75 -25.13
C LEU A 289 17.88 -17.85 -25.57
N PRO A 290 18.56 -19.01 -25.47
CA PRO A 290 19.90 -19.20 -26.03
C PRO A 290 20.04 -18.84 -27.51
N GLN A 291 19.04 -19.18 -28.34
CA GLN A 291 19.08 -18.87 -29.77
C GLN A 291 18.84 -17.37 -30.05
N LEU A 292 17.97 -16.73 -29.25
CA LEU A 292 17.82 -15.27 -29.26
C LEU A 292 19.13 -14.56 -28.88
N LEU A 293 19.80 -15.01 -27.82
CA LEU A 293 21.10 -14.49 -27.40
C LEU A 293 22.17 -14.73 -28.47
N ALA A 294 22.14 -15.87 -29.15
CA ALA A 294 23.04 -16.15 -30.27
C ALA A 294 22.88 -15.15 -31.42
N ARG A 295 21.64 -14.71 -31.69
CA ARG A 295 21.34 -13.68 -32.69
C ARG A 295 21.79 -12.29 -32.25
N ILE A 296 21.55 -11.93 -30.99
CA ILE A 296 21.85 -10.59 -30.45
C ILE A 296 23.35 -10.41 -30.23
N VAL A 297 24.03 -11.43 -29.70
CA VAL A 297 25.42 -11.37 -29.24
C VAL A 297 26.33 -12.15 -30.19
N ALA A 298 26.42 -13.47 -30.01
CA ALA A 298 26.98 -14.44 -30.95
C ALA A 298 26.70 -15.88 -30.44
N PRO A 299 26.88 -16.92 -31.27
CA PRO A 299 26.61 -18.31 -30.89
C PRO A 299 27.29 -18.73 -29.58
N GLY A 300 26.50 -19.30 -28.66
CA GLY A 300 26.97 -19.80 -27.37
C GLY A 300 27.25 -18.72 -26.31
N MET A 301 27.08 -17.44 -26.63
CA MET A 301 27.31 -16.34 -25.70
C MET A 301 26.00 -15.77 -25.13
N GLY A 302 26.12 -15.08 -24.01
CA GLY A 302 25.02 -14.45 -23.30
C GLY A 302 25.38 -13.09 -22.75
N ILE A 303 24.54 -12.57 -21.86
CA ILE A 303 24.65 -11.22 -21.30
C ILE A 303 24.53 -11.30 -19.78
N GLU A 304 25.39 -10.57 -19.09
CA GLU A 304 25.29 -10.34 -17.66
C GLU A 304 24.92 -8.88 -17.39
N LEU A 305 23.85 -8.65 -16.62
CA LEU A 305 23.35 -7.35 -16.20
C LEU A 305 23.35 -7.27 -14.67
N VAL A 306 24.06 -6.28 -14.13
CA VAL A 306 24.18 -6.06 -12.69
C VAL A 306 23.62 -4.68 -12.34
N THR A 307 22.85 -4.58 -11.27
CA THR A 307 22.27 -3.32 -10.77
C THR A 307 22.72 -3.04 -9.33
N LYS A 308 22.90 -1.75 -9.01
CA LYS A 308 23.25 -1.25 -7.67
C LYS A 308 22.57 0.10 -7.40
N VAL A 309 21.95 0.24 -6.23
CA VAL A 309 21.09 1.34 -5.79
C VAL A 309 21.58 1.85 -4.43
N ASN A 310 22.86 2.21 -4.32
CA ASN A 310 23.62 2.70 -3.14
C ASN A 310 22.85 2.84 -1.80
N ASP A 311 22.23 1.76 -1.32
CA ASP A 311 21.36 1.64 -0.14
C ASP A 311 20.40 2.82 0.12
N ILE A 312 19.71 3.32 -0.91
CA ILE A 312 18.61 4.28 -0.72
C ILE A 312 17.40 3.57 -0.14
N PRO A 313 16.80 4.06 0.95
CA PRO A 313 15.63 3.43 1.52
C PRO A 313 14.42 3.39 0.59
N LYS A 314 13.66 2.29 0.66
CA LYS A 314 12.36 2.17 -0.01
C LYS A 314 11.40 3.22 0.54
N GLY A 315 10.68 3.91 -0.35
CA GLY A 315 9.76 4.99 0.04
C GLY A 315 10.41 6.39 0.08
N SER A 316 11.65 6.54 -0.38
CA SER A 316 12.39 7.81 -0.46
C SER A 316 11.80 8.90 -1.34
N ARG A 317 10.76 8.59 -2.13
CA ARG A 317 10.05 9.54 -3.01
C ARG A 317 10.93 10.21 -4.08
N PHE A 318 12.16 9.74 -4.30
CA PHE A 318 13.03 10.20 -5.38
C PHE A 318 12.80 9.47 -6.73
N ALA A 319 11.69 8.73 -6.86
CA ALA A 319 11.39 7.85 -8.00
C ALA A 319 12.55 6.91 -8.38
N VAL A 320 13.15 6.26 -7.37
CA VAL A 320 14.28 5.33 -7.53
C VAL A 320 13.96 4.23 -8.55
N SER A 321 12.79 3.61 -8.47
CA SER A 321 12.39 2.49 -9.35
C SER A 321 12.34 2.90 -10.82
N THR A 322 11.68 4.02 -11.14
CA THR A 322 11.54 4.52 -12.52
C THR A 322 12.86 4.98 -13.10
N ASN A 323 13.69 5.67 -12.31
CA ASN A 323 15.02 6.08 -12.77
C ASN A 323 15.97 4.88 -12.88
N LEU A 324 15.79 3.82 -12.09
CA LEU A 324 16.56 2.57 -12.25
C LEU A 324 16.17 1.85 -13.54
N LEU A 325 14.87 1.80 -13.87
CA LEU A 325 14.42 1.36 -15.19
C LEU A 325 15.07 2.22 -16.29
N GLY A 326 15.05 3.54 -16.13
CA GLY A 326 15.74 4.46 -17.05
C GLY A 326 17.23 4.16 -17.20
N CYS A 327 17.93 3.85 -16.10
CA CYS A 327 19.34 3.46 -16.08
C CYS A 327 19.58 2.14 -16.85
N ILE A 328 18.79 1.10 -16.58
CA ILE A 328 18.90 -0.21 -17.24
C ILE A 328 18.59 -0.08 -18.74
N ILE A 329 17.52 0.63 -19.08
CA ILE A 329 17.08 0.82 -20.47
C ILE A 329 18.13 1.61 -21.25
N SER A 330 18.66 2.69 -20.68
CA SER A 330 19.73 3.48 -21.30
C SER A 330 20.96 2.62 -21.58
N LEU A 331 21.40 1.86 -20.58
CA LEU A 331 22.54 0.96 -20.70
C LEU A 331 22.35 -0.09 -21.80
N LEU A 332 21.21 -0.77 -21.83
CA LEU A 332 20.93 -1.82 -22.82
C LEU A 332 20.71 -1.24 -24.23
N MET A 333 20.11 -0.06 -24.34
CA MET A 333 20.00 0.66 -25.62
C MET A 333 21.38 1.00 -26.19
N ARG A 334 22.32 1.45 -25.35
CA ARG A 334 23.73 1.70 -25.74
C ARG A 334 24.43 0.42 -26.16
N ALA A 335 24.31 -0.61 -25.32
CA ALA A 335 24.92 -1.91 -25.56
C ALA A 335 24.41 -2.56 -26.86
N THR A 336 23.23 -2.21 -27.36
CA THR A 336 22.61 -2.79 -28.56
C THR A 336 22.55 -1.84 -29.76
N GLY A 337 23.26 -0.71 -29.72
CA GLY A 337 23.35 0.24 -30.83
C GLY A 337 22.04 1.00 -31.12
N GLN A 338 21.11 1.05 -30.17
CA GLN A 338 19.88 1.82 -30.28
C GLN A 338 20.08 3.32 -29.98
N THR A 339 21.24 3.69 -29.43
CA THR A 339 21.69 5.08 -29.23
C THR A 339 22.82 5.43 -30.18
N LYS A 340 23.04 6.74 -30.38
CA LYS A 340 24.11 7.29 -31.23
C LYS A 340 25.50 7.02 -30.66
N SER A 341 25.64 7.10 -29.34
CA SER A 341 26.91 6.93 -28.63
C SER A 341 26.86 5.79 -27.63
N LEU A 342 27.95 5.03 -27.53
CA LEU A 342 28.13 3.98 -26.53
C LEU A 342 28.33 4.57 -25.12
N THR A 343 29.07 5.66 -25.01
CA THR A 343 29.40 6.36 -23.75
C THR A 343 28.72 7.74 -23.68
N ASP A 344 28.96 8.46 -22.58
CA ASP A 344 28.53 9.85 -22.36
C ASP A 344 27.01 10.04 -22.21
N GLY A 345 26.52 11.27 -22.33
CA GLY A 345 25.10 11.60 -22.17
C GLY A 345 24.23 11.21 -23.36
N LEU A 346 22.92 11.07 -23.10
CA LEU A 346 21.90 10.84 -24.13
C LEU A 346 21.49 12.15 -24.83
N THR A 347 21.08 12.07 -26.09
CA THR A 347 20.38 13.13 -26.82
C THR A 347 18.93 13.27 -26.32
N GLU A 348 18.26 14.38 -26.65
CA GLU A 348 16.87 14.62 -26.20
C GLU A 348 15.91 13.52 -26.69
N ASP A 349 15.98 13.11 -27.95
CA ASP A 349 15.10 12.07 -28.50
C ASP A 349 15.33 10.71 -27.83
N GLU A 350 16.59 10.38 -27.51
CA GLU A 350 16.93 9.15 -26.77
C GLU A 350 16.39 9.19 -25.34
N ARG A 351 16.50 10.32 -24.62
CA ARG A 351 15.93 10.45 -23.27
C ARG A 351 14.40 10.30 -23.29
N ARG A 352 13.73 10.88 -24.29
CA ARG A 352 12.27 10.74 -24.47
C ARG A 352 11.89 9.27 -24.73
N LEU A 353 12.68 8.56 -25.53
CA LEU A 353 12.47 7.13 -25.78
C LEU A 353 12.70 6.28 -24.52
N VAL A 354 13.76 6.57 -23.76
CA VAL A 354 14.04 5.92 -22.47
C VAL A 354 12.88 6.15 -21.50
N ALA A 355 12.35 7.38 -21.40
CA ALA A 355 11.18 7.67 -20.56
C ALA A 355 9.94 6.89 -21.01
N SER A 356 9.65 6.84 -22.32
CA SER A 356 8.56 6.03 -22.88
C SER A 356 8.68 4.54 -22.50
N ARG A 357 9.89 4.00 -22.56
CA ARG A 357 10.19 2.60 -22.21
C ARG A 357 10.21 2.35 -20.71
N ALA A 358 10.64 3.32 -19.90
CA ALA A 358 10.54 3.23 -18.45
C ALA A 358 9.06 3.10 -18.02
N ILE A 359 8.17 3.88 -18.64
CA ILE A 359 6.72 3.75 -18.47
C ILE A 359 6.26 2.34 -18.87
N LEU A 360 6.69 1.82 -20.03
CA LEU A 360 6.38 0.44 -20.41
C LEU A 360 6.83 -0.57 -19.34
N GLY A 361 8.06 -0.45 -18.86
CA GLY A 361 8.65 -1.33 -17.85
C GLY A 361 7.88 -1.31 -16.52
N GLU A 362 7.45 -0.12 -16.07
CA GLU A 362 6.60 0.01 -14.88
C GLU A 362 5.32 -0.80 -15.02
N TRP A 363 4.62 -0.63 -16.14
CA TRP A 363 3.32 -1.25 -16.39
C TRP A 363 3.41 -2.76 -16.61
N ILE A 364 4.47 -3.25 -17.26
CA ILE A 364 4.74 -4.69 -17.39
C ILE A 364 5.02 -5.28 -16.00
N GLY A 365 5.83 -4.60 -15.19
CA GLY A 365 6.11 -4.99 -13.80
C GLY A 365 4.95 -4.78 -12.83
N GLY A 366 3.79 -4.31 -13.29
CA GLY A 366 2.57 -4.14 -12.48
C GLY A 366 2.52 -2.87 -11.62
N SER A 367 3.46 -1.94 -11.78
CA SER A 367 3.49 -0.63 -11.13
C SER A 367 3.00 0.48 -12.07
N GLY A 368 2.39 1.54 -11.54
CA GLY A 368 1.99 2.71 -12.32
C GLY A 368 2.45 3.99 -11.61
N GLY A 369 3.06 4.91 -12.37
CA GLY A 369 3.58 6.20 -11.88
C GLY A 369 3.17 7.39 -12.77
N GLY A 370 3.72 8.56 -12.47
CA GLY A 370 3.58 9.77 -13.30
C GLY A 370 4.78 9.93 -14.23
N TRP A 371 4.64 10.64 -15.36
CA TRP A 371 5.76 10.78 -16.30
C TRP A 371 6.97 11.50 -15.72
N GLN A 372 6.79 12.30 -14.65
CA GLN A 372 7.87 13.08 -14.03
C GLN A 372 8.95 12.19 -13.40
N ASP A 373 8.60 10.94 -13.09
CA ASP A 373 9.43 10.00 -12.36
C ASP A 373 10.71 9.62 -13.11
N SER A 374 10.69 9.72 -14.44
CA SER A 374 11.87 9.57 -15.31
C SER A 374 12.82 10.78 -15.32
N GLY A 375 12.55 11.80 -14.50
CA GLY A 375 13.31 13.05 -14.49
C GLY A 375 14.80 12.90 -14.20
N GLY A 376 15.25 11.84 -13.52
CA GLY A 376 16.67 11.62 -13.24
C GLY A 376 17.52 11.39 -14.50
N VAL A 377 16.89 11.01 -15.62
CA VAL A 377 17.54 10.81 -16.92
C VAL A 377 18.04 12.13 -17.52
N TRP A 378 17.34 13.24 -17.28
CA TRP A 378 17.76 14.57 -17.72
C TRP A 378 18.71 15.24 -16.72
N PRO A 379 19.60 16.14 -17.15
CA PRO A 379 20.49 16.85 -16.24
C PRO A 379 19.79 17.99 -15.49
N GLY A 380 20.36 18.35 -14.34
CA GLY A 380 20.16 19.62 -13.66
C GLY A 380 18.72 19.92 -13.22
N ILE A 381 18.40 21.20 -13.19
CA ILE A 381 17.10 21.77 -12.83
C ILE A 381 16.28 21.91 -14.11
N LYS A 382 15.02 21.46 -14.11
CA LYS A 382 14.21 21.42 -15.33
C LYS A 382 12.74 21.67 -15.05
N ALA A 383 12.12 22.40 -15.97
CA ALA A 383 10.67 22.51 -16.08
C ALA A 383 10.16 21.40 -17.01
N ILE A 384 9.13 20.69 -16.57
CA ILE A 384 8.50 19.60 -17.31
C ILE A 384 7.02 19.92 -17.44
N GLN A 385 6.50 19.90 -18.65
CA GLN A 385 5.16 20.40 -18.96
C GLN A 385 4.42 19.44 -19.90
N GLY A 386 3.14 19.21 -19.63
CA GLY A 386 2.23 18.57 -20.57
C GLY A 386 2.16 19.36 -21.89
N THR A 387 1.90 18.64 -22.98
CA THR A 387 1.84 19.21 -24.33
C THR A 387 0.51 18.86 -24.99
N PHE A 388 -0.05 19.82 -25.73
CA PHE A 388 -1.24 19.58 -26.55
C PHE A 388 -0.92 18.63 -27.70
N ALA A 389 -1.85 17.71 -27.98
CA ALA A 389 -1.73 16.79 -29.11
C ALA A 389 -1.92 17.53 -30.44
N GLN A 390 -1.07 17.23 -31.41
CA GLN A 390 -1.06 17.83 -32.74
C GLN A 390 -1.16 16.76 -33.83
N ALA A 391 -1.49 17.17 -35.07
CA ALA A 391 -1.57 16.24 -36.19
C ALA A 391 -0.24 15.49 -36.36
N GLY A 392 -0.29 14.15 -36.26
CA GLY A 392 0.89 13.27 -36.29
C GLY A 392 1.19 12.57 -34.96
N ASP A 393 0.62 13.07 -33.85
CA ASP A 393 0.67 12.38 -32.56
C ASP A 393 -0.35 11.21 -32.53
N PRO A 394 -0.02 10.07 -31.89
CA PRO A 394 -0.96 8.96 -31.71
C PRO A 394 -2.26 9.36 -30.99
N GLU A 395 -2.20 10.41 -30.17
CA GLU A 395 -3.30 10.90 -29.35
C GLU A 395 -4.19 11.95 -30.05
N PHE A 396 -3.82 12.43 -31.23
CA PHE A 396 -4.58 13.47 -31.94
C PHE A 396 -6.01 13.01 -32.29
N GLY A 397 -7.01 13.79 -31.87
CA GLY A 397 -8.43 13.43 -32.02
C GLY A 397 -8.96 12.42 -31.00
N ILE A 398 -8.11 11.93 -30.08
CA ILE A 398 -8.48 11.01 -28.99
C ILE A 398 -8.44 11.72 -27.63
N SER A 399 -7.42 12.55 -27.40
CA SER A 399 -7.26 13.37 -26.19
C SER A 399 -6.72 14.78 -26.51
N ARG A 400 -6.77 15.68 -25.51
CA ARG A 400 -6.30 17.07 -25.64
C ARG A 400 -4.78 17.19 -25.68
N GLY A 401 -4.09 16.35 -24.91
CA GLY A 401 -2.64 16.32 -24.75
C GLY A 401 -2.01 14.97 -25.12
N THR A 402 -0.69 14.96 -25.21
CA THR A 402 0.14 13.79 -25.53
C THR A 402 0.52 12.99 -24.30
N LEU A 403 0.90 11.72 -24.48
CA LEU A 403 1.35 10.84 -23.39
C LEU A 403 2.63 11.36 -22.70
N LEU A 404 3.60 11.81 -23.49
CA LEU A 404 4.89 12.28 -23.00
C LEU A 404 4.91 13.80 -22.88
N PRO A 405 5.49 14.35 -21.80
CA PRO A 405 5.63 15.79 -21.61
C PRO A 405 6.79 16.36 -22.44
N ARG A 406 7.04 17.66 -22.34
CA ARG A 406 8.27 18.32 -22.78
C ARG A 406 9.17 18.68 -21.60
N HIS A 407 10.46 18.39 -21.71
CA HIS A 407 11.47 18.77 -20.74
C HIS A 407 12.23 20.01 -21.21
N ARG A 408 12.40 20.99 -20.33
CA ARG A 408 13.23 22.18 -20.55
C ARG A 408 14.23 22.30 -19.41
N VAL A 409 15.48 21.95 -19.68
CA VAL A 409 16.59 22.17 -18.74
C VAL A 409 16.80 23.67 -18.59
N LEU A 410 16.74 24.18 -17.35
CA LEU A 410 16.88 25.60 -17.05
C LEU A 410 18.37 25.97 -17.08
N SER A 411 18.72 27.01 -17.83
CA SER A 411 20.10 27.50 -17.99
C SER A 411 20.11 28.97 -18.42
N GLY A 412 21.24 29.66 -18.27
CA GLY A 412 21.34 31.08 -18.62
C GLY A 412 20.30 31.94 -17.90
N ASP A 413 19.58 32.79 -18.62
CA ASP A 413 18.60 33.74 -18.07
C ASP A 413 17.37 33.10 -17.42
N ASP A 414 17.20 31.77 -17.53
CA ASP A 414 16.12 31.03 -16.88
C ASP A 414 16.35 30.78 -15.38
N ILE A 415 17.60 30.93 -14.91
CA ILE A 415 17.97 30.59 -13.53
C ILE A 415 19.12 31.45 -13.03
N HIS A 416 19.06 31.87 -11.75
CA HIS A 416 20.17 32.61 -11.15
C HIS A 416 21.44 31.73 -11.10
N PRO A 417 22.63 32.24 -11.47
CA PRO A 417 23.86 31.44 -11.58
C PRO A 417 24.23 30.65 -10.31
N GLU A 418 23.98 31.22 -9.14
CA GLU A 418 24.27 30.59 -7.84
C GLU A 418 23.10 29.79 -7.25
N MET A 419 21.94 29.70 -7.94
CA MET A 419 20.73 29.15 -7.33
C MET A 419 20.91 27.70 -6.88
N GLY A 420 21.64 26.89 -7.66
CA GLY A 420 21.92 25.51 -7.29
C GLY A 420 22.65 25.38 -5.95
N GLU A 421 23.67 26.21 -5.73
CA GLU A 421 24.41 26.25 -4.46
C GLU A 421 23.55 26.79 -3.31
N ARG A 422 22.78 27.84 -3.56
CA ARG A 422 21.90 28.43 -2.53
C ARG A 422 20.84 27.44 -2.05
N ILE A 423 20.23 26.65 -2.95
CA ILE A 423 19.28 25.59 -2.58
C ILE A 423 20.02 24.50 -1.78
N ARG A 424 21.16 24.01 -2.27
CA ARG A 424 21.94 22.96 -1.60
C ARG A 424 22.30 23.34 -0.17
N ASN A 425 22.70 24.59 0.06
CA ASN A 425 23.10 25.07 1.37
C ASN A 425 21.91 25.44 2.27
N SER A 426 20.66 25.35 1.80
CA SER A 426 19.47 25.75 2.58
C SER A 426 18.46 24.62 2.77
N LEU A 427 18.54 23.52 2.03
CA LEU A 427 17.53 22.46 2.04
C LEU A 427 18.08 21.17 2.68
N VAL A 428 17.59 20.86 3.88
CA VAL A 428 17.85 19.58 4.54
C VAL A 428 16.89 18.54 3.96
N LEU A 429 17.42 17.54 3.25
CA LEU A 429 16.65 16.41 2.72
C LEU A 429 16.67 15.23 3.69
N PHE A 430 15.52 14.61 3.89
CA PHE A 430 15.38 13.51 4.84
C PHE A 430 14.28 12.52 4.49
N HIS A 431 14.31 11.38 5.16
CA HIS A 431 13.30 10.33 5.13
C HIS A 431 12.72 10.14 6.54
N GLY A 432 11.40 10.26 6.69
CA GLY A 432 10.71 10.14 7.99
C GLY A 432 10.64 8.72 8.58
N GLY A 433 10.95 7.72 7.77
CA GLY A 433 11.00 6.31 8.16
C GLY A 433 9.69 5.55 7.88
N MET A 434 8.66 6.24 7.38
CA MET A 434 7.40 5.63 6.97
C MET A 434 7.49 5.10 5.54
N ALA A 435 6.88 3.94 5.28
CA ALA A 435 6.71 3.39 3.95
C ALA A 435 5.20 3.30 3.64
N SER A 436 4.75 4.04 2.64
CA SER A 436 3.33 4.12 2.27
C SER A 436 3.12 3.80 0.79
N ASN A 437 2.08 3.01 0.52
CA ASN A 437 1.61 2.72 -0.84
C ASN A 437 0.84 3.93 -1.38
N VAL A 438 1.32 4.50 -2.48
CA VAL A 438 0.70 5.67 -3.15
C VAL A 438 -0.39 5.28 -4.14
N GLY A 439 -0.53 4.00 -4.50
CA GLY A 439 -1.54 3.54 -5.46
C GLY A 439 -2.96 4.08 -5.20
N PRO A 440 -3.50 3.95 -3.97
CA PRO A 440 -4.82 4.50 -3.64
C PRO A 440 -4.94 6.03 -3.79
N ILE A 441 -3.84 6.77 -3.63
CA ILE A 441 -3.83 8.23 -3.86
C ILE A 441 -4.03 8.53 -5.35
N LEU A 442 -3.42 7.74 -6.23
CA LEU A 442 -3.56 7.90 -7.68
C LEU A 442 -5.00 7.66 -8.12
N GLU A 443 -5.70 6.69 -7.53
CA GLU A 443 -7.13 6.45 -7.79
C GLU A 443 -7.99 7.62 -7.27
N MET A 444 -7.79 8.03 -6.02
CA MET A 444 -8.54 9.13 -5.40
C MET A 444 -8.40 10.45 -6.16
N VAL A 445 -7.18 10.81 -6.59
CA VAL A 445 -6.97 12.04 -7.35
C VAL A 445 -7.58 11.99 -8.74
N SER A 446 -7.58 10.80 -9.36
CA SER A 446 -8.23 10.53 -10.64
C SER A 446 -9.74 10.75 -10.55
N GLU A 447 -10.36 10.17 -9.53
CA GLU A 447 -11.79 10.30 -9.25
C GLU A 447 -12.17 11.77 -9.02
N LYS A 448 -11.51 12.44 -8.07
CA LYS A 448 -11.77 13.85 -7.74
C LYS A 448 -11.62 14.79 -8.94
N TYR A 449 -10.64 14.52 -9.80
CA TYR A 449 -10.49 15.26 -11.05
C TYR A 449 -11.67 15.04 -11.99
N LEU A 450 -12.03 13.79 -12.27
CA LEU A 450 -13.09 13.44 -13.23
C LEU A 450 -14.46 13.94 -12.77
N LEU A 451 -14.73 13.92 -11.46
CA LEU A 451 -15.95 14.46 -10.85
C LEU A 451 -15.96 16.00 -10.74
N ARG A 452 -14.83 16.66 -10.96
CA ARG A 452 -14.65 18.11 -10.78
C ARG A 452 -15.15 18.59 -9.42
N GLY A 453 -14.67 17.97 -8.33
CA GLY A 453 -14.93 18.49 -6.98
C GLY A 453 -14.54 19.97 -6.90
N GLU A 454 -15.43 20.85 -6.43
CA GLU A 454 -15.24 22.32 -6.49
C GLU A 454 -13.93 22.76 -5.83
N LYS A 455 -13.70 22.29 -4.60
CA LYS A 455 -12.52 22.64 -3.81
C LYS A 455 -11.25 22.08 -4.44
N GLU A 456 -11.30 20.83 -4.89
CA GLU A 456 -10.19 20.15 -5.54
C GLU A 456 -9.83 20.76 -6.89
N TRP A 457 -10.82 21.23 -7.66
CA TRP A 457 -10.60 21.90 -8.93
C TRP A 457 -9.97 23.28 -8.72
N ALA A 458 -10.50 24.09 -7.80
CA ALA A 458 -9.90 25.38 -7.44
C ALA A 458 -8.45 25.22 -6.94
N ALA A 459 -8.21 24.24 -6.06
CA ALA A 459 -6.88 23.87 -5.61
C ALA A 459 -5.95 23.48 -6.77
N ARG A 460 -6.45 22.73 -7.75
CA ARG A 460 -5.68 22.33 -8.94
C ARG A 460 -5.37 23.50 -9.85
N GLN A 461 -6.23 24.51 -9.95
CA GLN A 461 -5.90 25.74 -10.68
C GLN A 461 -4.78 26.53 -9.97
N PHE A 462 -4.78 26.52 -8.64
CA PHE A 462 -3.77 27.20 -7.85
C PHE A 462 -2.35 26.60 -8.01
N THR A 463 -2.21 25.33 -8.38
CA THR A 463 -0.87 24.73 -8.62
C THR A 463 -0.11 25.44 -9.75
N ASN A 464 -0.81 25.98 -10.75
CA ASN A 464 -0.20 26.74 -11.84
C ASN A 464 0.48 28.01 -11.33
N GLN A 465 -0.18 28.73 -10.43
CA GLN A 465 0.38 29.92 -9.81
C GLN A 465 1.63 29.58 -8.99
N VAL A 466 1.59 28.49 -8.22
CA VAL A 466 2.75 28.01 -7.45
C VAL A 466 3.92 27.67 -8.37
N PHE A 467 3.66 26.99 -9.50
CA PHE A 467 4.68 26.67 -10.50
C PHE A 467 5.35 27.93 -11.04
N ASP A 468 4.56 28.93 -11.46
CA ASP A 468 5.10 30.17 -12.03
C ASP A 468 5.88 30.98 -10.98
N ASN A 469 5.40 31.01 -9.73
CA ASN A 469 6.12 31.64 -8.61
C ASN A 469 7.47 30.97 -8.34
N ILE A 470 7.54 29.63 -8.39
CA ILE A 470 8.77 28.88 -8.17
C ILE A 470 9.78 29.13 -9.29
N LEU A 471 9.35 29.17 -10.56
CA LEU A 471 10.23 29.59 -11.65
C LEU A 471 10.76 31.01 -11.45
N GLY A 472 9.92 31.95 -10.99
CA GLY A 472 10.34 33.29 -10.64
C GLY A 472 11.41 33.32 -9.55
N ALA A 473 11.20 32.57 -8.46
CA ALA A 473 12.15 32.47 -7.35
C ALA A 473 13.50 31.86 -7.78
N LEU A 474 13.47 30.85 -8.67
CA LEU A 474 14.69 30.25 -9.24
C LEU A 474 15.47 31.25 -10.10
N LYS A 475 14.77 32.06 -10.89
CA LYS A 475 15.37 33.11 -11.73
C LYS A 475 15.96 34.26 -10.90
N GLU A 476 15.30 34.63 -9.81
CA GLU A 476 15.72 35.70 -8.91
C GLU A 476 16.82 35.28 -7.93
N GLY A 477 16.99 33.98 -7.69
CA GLY A 477 17.94 33.46 -6.69
C GLY A 477 17.43 33.58 -5.24
N ASP A 478 16.11 33.65 -5.05
CA ASP A 478 15.43 33.89 -3.77
C ASP A 478 14.97 32.57 -3.12
N VAL A 479 15.79 32.05 -2.19
CA VAL A 479 15.50 30.80 -1.47
C VAL A 479 14.32 30.93 -0.50
N PRO A 480 14.19 31.99 0.32
CA PRO A 480 12.99 32.18 1.15
C PRO A 480 11.69 32.18 0.33
N LYS A 481 11.64 32.86 -0.81
CA LYS A 481 10.48 32.84 -1.71
C LYS A 481 10.22 31.46 -2.29
N LEU A 482 11.27 30.72 -2.68
CA LEU A 482 11.15 29.33 -3.11
C LEU A 482 10.51 28.48 -1.99
N ALA A 483 11.09 28.51 -0.78
CA ALA A 483 10.66 27.72 0.37
C ALA A 483 9.22 28.02 0.79
N ALA A 484 8.81 29.29 0.77
CA ALA A 484 7.44 29.69 1.06
C ALA A 484 6.45 29.11 0.03
N ASN A 485 6.82 29.09 -1.26
CA ASN A 485 5.97 28.50 -2.30
C ASN A 485 5.92 26.97 -2.23
N THR A 486 7.02 26.28 -1.89
CA THR A 486 6.99 24.82 -1.70
C THR A 486 6.10 24.46 -0.50
N ALA A 487 6.19 25.21 0.61
CA ALA A 487 5.34 25.03 1.77
C ALA A 487 3.86 25.27 1.41
N ARG A 488 3.59 26.37 0.70
CA ARG A 488 2.23 26.71 0.24
C ARG A 488 1.66 25.66 -0.70
N ASN A 489 2.48 25.05 -1.57
CA ASN A 489 2.07 23.96 -2.45
C ASN A 489 1.53 22.77 -1.64
N TRP A 490 2.17 22.46 -0.52
CA TRP A 490 1.76 21.38 0.35
C TRP A 490 0.53 21.75 1.20
N GLU A 491 0.57 22.92 1.86
CA GLU A 491 -0.46 23.35 2.80
C GLU A 491 -1.86 23.48 2.19
N TYR A 492 -1.97 23.96 0.94
CA TYR A 492 -3.26 24.18 0.28
C TYR A 492 -3.54 23.20 -0.86
N PRO A 493 -2.97 23.31 -2.07
CA PRO A 493 -3.53 22.59 -3.18
C PRO A 493 -3.35 21.08 -3.03
N ILE A 494 -2.23 20.61 -2.48
CA ILE A 494 -1.99 19.18 -2.23
C ILE A 494 -2.95 18.63 -1.17
N LYS A 495 -3.00 19.20 0.05
CA LYS A 495 -3.88 18.70 1.13
C LYS A 495 -5.37 18.84 0.80
N THR A 496 -5.76 19.84 0.00
CA THR A 496 -7.15 19.99 -0.46
C THR A 496 -7.52 18.91 -1.48
N ILE A 497 -6.63 18.65 -2.45
CA ILE A 497 -6.86 17.60 -3.45
C ILE A 497 -6.86 16.22 -2.78
N THR A 498 -5.84 15.91 -1.98
CA THR A 498 -5.71 14.62 -1.31
C THR A 498 -5.26 14.83 0.14
N PRO A 499 -6.18 14.81 1.11
CA PRO A 499 -5.83 14.93 2.53
C PRO A 499 -4.83 13.87 3.00
N TRP A 500 -4.87 12.67 2.40
CA TRP A 500 -3.94 11.57 2.69
C TRP A 500 -2.49 11.87 2.29
N ALA A 501 -2.20 12.94 1.56
CA ALA A 501 -0.82 13.34 1.28
C ALA A 501 -0.07 13.76 2.57
N SER A 502 -0.79 14.14 3.63
CA SER A 502 -0.24 14.45 4.95
C SER A 502 -0.36 13.28 5.92
N THR A 503 0.48 13.29 6.96
CA THR A 503 0.40 12.37 8.09
C THR A 503 0.54 13.16 9.38
N HIS A 504 0.00 12.64 10.48
CA HIS A 504 0.17 13.28 11.79
C HIS A 504 1.66 13.45 12.16
N PHE A 505 2.51 12.47 11.82
CA PHE A 505 3.96 12.59 11.99
C PHE A 505 4.53 13.80 11.23
N THR A 506 4.14 13.99 9.96
CA THR A 506 4.59 15.12 9.14
C THR A 506 4.16 16.47 9.73
N GLU A 507 2.90 16.59 10.15
CA GLU A 507 2.38 17.83 10.75
C GLU A 507 3.15 18.16 12.06
N GLU A 508 3.41 17.15 12.89
CA GLU A 508 4.11 17.31 14.17
C GLU A 508 5.57 17.75 13.98
N ILE A 509 6.30 17.14 13.05
CA ILE A 509 7.70 17.54 12.79
C ILE A 509 7.78 18.97 12.25
N ILE A 510 6.81 19.40 11.43
CA ILE A 510 6.76 20.78 10.92
C ILE A 510 6.44 21.75 12.05
N ALA A 511 5.47 21.44 12.90
CA ALA A 511 5.11 22.27 14.04
C ALA A 511 6.29 22.45 15.01
N ARG A 512 6.96 21.35 15.37
CA ARG A 512 8.16 21.37 16.22
C ARG A 512 9.31 22.12 15.56
N ALA A 513 9.55 21.95 14.27
CA ALA A 513 10.59 22.68 13.55
C ALA A 513 10.33 24.19 13.52
N LYS A 514 9.09 24.61 13.21
CA LYS A 514 8.66 26.02 13.27
C LYS A 514 8.91 26.61 14.67
N GLN A 515 8.58 25.86 15.72
CA GLN A 515 8.78 26.29 17.11
C GLN A 515 10.27 26.36 17.49
N GLN A 516 11.06 25.35 17.14
CA GLN A 516 12.46 25.25 17.57
C GLN A 516 13.41 26.14 16.76
N PHE A 517 13.14 26.35 15.47
CA PHE A 517 14.04 27.07 14.57
C PHE A 517 13.62 28.54 14.36
N GLY A 518 12.34 28.87 14.61
CA GLY A 518 11.85 30.25 14.53
C GLY A 518 12.08 30.88 13.17
N ALA A 519 12.72 32.06 13.13
CA ALA A 519 13.02 32.78 11.89
C ALA A 519 13.99 32.05 10.95
N ASP A 520 14.75 31.08 11.46
CA ASP A 520 15.66 30.28 10.64
C ASP A 520 14.94 29.12 9.91
N TYR A 521 13.63 28.93 10.13
CA TYR A 521 12.79 28.03 9.33
C TYR A 521 12.17 28.78 8.15
N TYR A 522 12.49 28.36 6.92
CA TYR A 522 12.00 29.01 5.70
C TYR A 522 10.82 28.28 5.05
N GLY A 523 10.70 26.95 5.20
CA GLY A 523 9.57 26.22 4.62
C GLY A 523 9.73 24.71 4.59
N PHE A 524 8.66 24.03 4.16
CA PHE A 524 8.59 22.58 3.99
C PHE A 524 8.53 22.21 2.50
N LEU A 525 9.09 21.05 2.17
CA LEU A 525 9.00 20.43 0.86
C LEU A 525 8.52 18.99 0.99
N MET A 526 7.36 18.69 0.42
CA MET A 526 6.93 17.31 0.19
C MET A 526 7.57 16.81 -1.10
N LEU A 527 8.07 15.57 -1.10
CA LEU A 527 8.59 14.93 -2.31
C LEU A 527 7.61 13.85 -2.80
N GLY A 528 7.44 13.78 -4.13
CA GLY A 528 6.58 12.79 -4.76
C GLY A 528 5.12 12.87 -4.29
N GLY A 529 4.43 11.74 -4.21
CA GLY A 529 2.96 11.71 -4.01
C GLY A 529 2.44 11.66 -2.58
N MET A 530 3.28 11.63 -1.54
CA MET A 530 2.85 11.56 -0.12
C MET A 530 4.02 11.84 0.84
N SER A 531 3.77 12.57 1.93
CA SER A 531 4.74 12.82 3.01
C SER A 531 4.97 11.59 3.94
N GLY A 532 5.86 11.72 4.92
CA GLY A 532 6.25 10.65 5.87
C GLY A 532 7.42 9.76 5.40
N GLY A 533 7.60 9.64 4.08
CA GLY A 533 8.80 9.08 3.44
C GLY A 533 9.84 10.18 3.18
N GLY A 534 10.26 10.35 1.93
CA GLY A 534 11.12 11.46 1.49
C GLY A 534 10.47 12.84 1.57
N MET A 535 11.19 13.79 2.18
CA MET A 535 10.75 15.15 2.46
C MET A 535 11.96 16.11 2.52
N GLY A 536 11.71 17.40 2.62
CA GLY A 536 12.73 18.42 2.86
C GLY A 536 12.25 19.57 3.76
N MET A 537 13.20 20.23 4.42
CA MET A 537 12.99 21.46 5.18
C MET A 537 14.00 22.51 4.75
N PHE A 538 13.51 23.67 4.36
CA PHE A 538 14.34 24.84 4.09
C PHE A 538 14.65 25.57 5.38
N VAL A 539 15.93 25.85 5.59
CA VAL A 539 16.48 26.51 6.78
C VAL A 539 17.49 27.59 6.39
N ASN A 540 17.88 28.42 7.34
CA ASN A 540 18.91 29.42 7.15
C ASN A 540 20.26 28.78 6.76
N PRO A 541 20.84 29.16 5.59
CA PRO A 541 22.08 28.56 5.10
C PRO A 541 23.29 28.79 6.01
N ALA A 542 23.31 29.86 6.81
CA ALA A 542 24.42 30.15 7.72
C ALA A 542 24.59 29.08 8.82
N ARG A 543 23.55 28.28 9.08
CA ARG A 543 23.52 27.24 10.12
C ARG A 543 23.11 25.87 9.59
N TYR A 544 23.25 25.65 8.28
CA TYR A 544 22.80 24.44 7.59
C TYR A 544 23.26 23.13 8.28
N GLU A 545 24.54 23.02 8.64
CA GLU A 545 25.09 21.81 9.25
C GLU A 545 24.52 21.53 10.66
N ASP A 546 24.23 22.57 11.45
CA ASP A 546 23.57 22.43 12.77
C ASP A 546 22.12 21.97 12.59
N TYR A 547 21.38 22.58 11.65
CA TYR A 547 20.00 22.18 11.38
C TYR A 547 19.86 20.77 10.82
N LYS A 548 20.83 20.31 10.02
CA LYS A 548 20.86 18.93 9.52
C LYS A 548 20.86 17.91 10.66
N LEU A 549 21.63 18.16 11.73
CA LEU A 549 21.67 17.33 12.94
C LEU A 549 20.36 17.42 13.73
N ARG A 550 19.86 18.65 13.96
CA ARG A 550 18.61 18.87 14.73
C ARG A 550 17.39 18.25 14.06
N VAL A 551 17.30 18.30 12.73
CA VAL A 551 16.23 17.64 11.98
C VAL A 551 16.28 16.12 12.21
N LEU A 552 17.46 15.48 12.21
CA LEU A 552 17.56 14.05 12.49
C LEU A 552 17.07 13.70 13.90
N GLU A 553 17.42 14.49 14.92
CA GLU A 553 16.97 14.30 16.30
C GLU A 553 15.46 14.48 16.45
N LEU A 554 14.92 15.51 15.79
CA LEU A 554 13.48 15.80 15.74
C LEU A 554 12.70 14.66 15.09
N LEU A 555 13.21 14.08 14.00
CA LEU A 555 12.58 12.92 13.34
C LEU A 555 12.59 11.69 14.26
N ARG A 556 13.72 11.39 14.90
CA ARG A 556 13.88 10.20 15.77
C ARG A 556 13.00 10.27 17.01
N SER A 557 13.00 11.40 17.72
CA SER A 557 12.17 11.62 18.90
C SER A 557 10.67 11.52 18.57
N THR A 558 10.23 12.21 17.50
CA THR A 558 8.83 12.18 17.07
C THR A 558 8.38 10.78 16.63
N LYS A 559 9.25 10.04 15.93
CA LYS A 559 8.99 8.63 15.59
C LYS A 559 8.82 7.79 16.84
N GLN A 560 9.72 7.92 17.82
CA GLN A 560 9.68 7.13 19.05
C GLN A 560 8.35 7.32 19.79
N GLU A 561 7.86 8.56 19.86
CA GLU A 561 6.56 8.88 20.46
C GLU A 561 5.37 8.26 19.68
N LEU A 562 5.45 8.21 18.35
CA LEU A 562 4.35 7.79 17.48
C LEU A 562 4.43 6.31 17.04
N SER A 563 5.48 5.57 17.41
CA SER A 563 5.75 4.22 16.91
C SER A 563 4.66 3.19 17.23
N ALA A 564 3.88 3.42 18.30
CA ALA A 564 2.75 2.57 18.66
C ALA A 564 1.50 2.85 17.81
N ALA A 565 1.35 4.07 17.31
CA ALA A 565 0.16 4.56 16.61
C ALA A 565 0.32 4.57 15.08
N LEU A 566 1.53 4.77 14.56
CA LEU A 566 1.83 4.90 13.14
C LEU A 566 2.87 3.89 12.66
N PRO A 567 2.74 3.40 11.41
CA PRO A 567 3.66 2.39 10.89
C PRO A 567 4.95 3.04 10.38
N PHE A 568 6.06 2.74 11.06
CA PHE A 568 7.41 3.05 10.56
C PHE A 568 8.09 1.76 10.08
N ALA A 569 8.72 1.82 8.91
CA ALA A 569 9.44 0.70 8.30
C ALA A 569 10.92 0.67 8.73
N MET A 570 11.49 1.83 9.07
CA MET A 570 12.91 2.00 9.39
C MET A 570 13.14 3.18 10.32
N GLU A 571 14.39 3.39 10.74
CA GLU A 571 14.81 4.64 11.38
C GLU A 571 14.80 5.81 10.39
N PRO A 572 14.45 7.03 10.83
CA PRO A 572 14.56 8.21 9.99
C PRO A 572 16.02 8.49 9.63
N VAL A 573 16.23 9.04 8.43
CA VAL A 573 17.56 9.34 7.91
C VAL A 573 17.60 10.71 7.26
N VAL A 574 18.78 11.31 7.22
CA VAL A 574 19.06 12.59 6.54
C VAL A 574 20.07 12.33 5.43
N TYR A 575 19.96 13.07 4.33
CA TYR A 575 20.82 12.91 3.16
C TYR A 575 21.80 14.08 3.04
N ASN A 576 23.06 13.75 2.75
CA ASN A 576 23.95 14.64 2.00
C ASN A 576 23.59 14.54 0.52
N TRP A 577 23.51 15.65 -0.19
CA TRP A 577 23.04 15.65 -1.57
C TRP A 577 23.64 16.81 -2.38
N ASP A 578 23.67 16.64 -3.71
CA ASP A 578 24.13 17.67 -4.65
C ASP A 578 23.38 17.55 -5.99
N ILE A 579 23.38 18.63 -6.78
CA ILE A 579 22.71 18.65 -8.08
C ILE A 579 23.56 17.91 -9.11
N ASN A 580 22.94 16.98 -9.83
CA ASN A 580 23.56 16.25 -10.92
C ASN A 580 23.28 16.96 -12.26
N TYR A 581 24.30 17.60 -12.84
CA TYR A 581 24.23 18.28 -14.13
C TYR A 581 24.49 17.38 -15.35
N LYS A 582 24.54 16.05 -15.18
CA LYS A 582 24.75 15.07 -16.26
C LYS A 582 23.49 14.25 -16.59
N GLY A 583 22.65 13.94 -15.60
CA GLY A 583 21.53 13.01 -15.76
C GLY A 583 22.03 11.58 -15.90
N SER A 584 21.55 10.87 -16.92
CA SER A 584 22.08 9.56 -17.35
C SER A 584 23.40 9.72 -18.12
N TRP A 585 24.42 8.95 -17.73
CA TRP A 585 25.76 8.99 -18.29
C TRP A 585 26.43 7.61 -18.26
N ALA A 586 27.14 7.27 -19.33
CA ALA A 586 27.82 5.98 -19.47
C ALA A 586 29.34 6.09 -19.62
N THR A 587 30.05 5.10 -19.09
CA THR A 587 31.50 4.87 -19.22
C THR A 587 31.77 3.43 -19.63
N LEU A 588 32.88 3.22 -20.35
CA LEU A 588 33.35 1.89 -20.74
C LEU A 588 34.60 1.54 -19.94
N HIS A 589 34.60 0.38 -19.29
CA HIS A 589 35.73 -0.14 -18.53
C HIS A 589 36.37 -1.30 -19.29
N GLU A 590 37.69 -1.23 -19.45
CA GLU A 590 38.48 -2.18 -20.25
C GLU A 590 39.70 -2.68 -19.47
N GLY A 591 40.28 -3.80 -19.91
CA GLY A 591 41.49 -4.34 -19.30
C GLY A 591 41.29 -4.75 -17.83
N ALA A 592 42.20 -4.28 -16.97
CA ALA A 592 42.17 -4.56 -15.53
C ALA A 592 41.02 -3.84 -14.80
N GLU A 593 40.46 -2.78 -15.38
CA GLU A 593 39.36 -1.99 -14.80
C GLU A 593 37.98 -2.58 -15.14
N ALA A 594 37.92 -3.59 -16.02
CA ALA A 594 36.69 -4.26 -16.45
C ALA A 594 36.14 -5.23 -15.39
N LEU A 595 36.00 -4.74 -14.15
CA LEU A 595 35.50 -5.47 -12.99
C LEU A 595 34.10 -5.02 -12.61
N MET A 596 33.36 -5.93 -11.98
CA MET A 596 32.08 -5.62 -11.36
C MET A 596 32.28 -4.95 -9.99
N PRO A 597 31.25 -4.29 -9.42
CA PRO A 597 31.35 -3.69 -8.09
C PRO A 597 31.70 -4.71 -7.00
N GLU A 598 32.48 -4.34 -5.98
CA GLU A 598 33.00 -5.27 -4.97
C GLU A 598 31.97 -6.26 -4.38
N GLN A 599 30.77 -5.77 -4.04
CA GLN A 599 29.69 -6.56 -3.44
C GLN A 599 29.14 -7.65 -4.37
N TYR A 600 29.27 -7.49 -5.69
CA TYR A 600 28.88 -8.52 -6.67
C TYR A 600 29.63 -9.84 -6.42
N TYR A 601 30.92 -9.77 -6.11
CA TYR A 601 31.74 -10.97 -5.90
C TYR A 601 31.32 -11.72 -4.63
N ALA A 602 30.89 -11.03 -3.57
CA ALA A 602 30.38 -11.66 -2.37
C ALA A 602 29.10 -12.48 -2.62
N ILE A 603 28.24 -12.00 -3.52
CA ILE A 603 27.02 -12.71 -3.94
C ILE A 603 27.40 -13.93 -4.77
N HIS A 604 28.22 -13.73 -5.79
CA HIS A 604 28.52 -14.78 -6.78
C HIS A 604 29.36 -15.91 -6.20
N VAL A 605 30.38 -15.61 -5.37
CA VAL A 605 31.23 -16.63 -4.74
C VAL A 605 30.38 -17.60 -3.89
N SER A 606 29.39 -17.10 -3.15
CA SER A 606 28.51 -17.95 -2.32
C SER A 606 27.72 -19.00 -3.10
N GLN A 607 27.42 -18.73 -4.37
CA GLN A 607 26.77 -19.68 -5.28
C GLN A 607 27.78 -20.60 -5.97
N LEU A 608 28.90 -20.03 -6.44
CA LEU A 608 29.93 -20.76 -7.17
C LEU A 608 30.58 -21.86 -6.33
N VAL A 609 30.79 -21.62 -5.02
CA VAL A 609 31.40 -22.61 -4.10
C VAL A 609 30.55 -23.88 -3.96
N LYS A 610 29.25 -23.83 -4.31
CA LYS A 610 28.34 -24.99 -4.29
C LYS A 610 28.40 -25.82 -5.59
N GLN A 611 29.15 -25.37 -6.59
CA GLN A 611 29.26 -26.00 -7.91
C GLN A 611 30.64 -26.66 -8.09
N GLU A 612 30.72 -27.63 -9.00
CA GLU A 612 32.00 -28.22 -9.38
C GLU A 612 32.86 -27.20 -10.15
N PRO A 613 34.13 -26.95 -9.78
CA PRO A 613 34.96 -25.95 -10.47
C PRO A 613 35.11 -26.15 -11.98
N ALA A 614 35.01 -27.39 -12.45
CA ALA A 614 35.10 -27.74 -13.87
C ALA A 614 33.89 -27.26 -14.69
N THR A 615 32.72 -27.06 -14.08
CA THR A 615 31.51 -26.58 -14.76
C THR A 615 31.43 -25.06 -14.83
N ILE A 616 32.30 -24.36 -14.08
CA ILE A 616 32.38 -22.90 -14.05
C ILE A 616 33.34 -22.41 -15.15
N SER A 617 32.86 -21.49 -15.99
CA SER A 617 33.65 -20.80 -17.02
C SER A 617 35.01 -20.34 -16.48
N TYR A 618 36.07 -20.61 -17.24
CA TYR A 618 37.44 -20.21 -16.87
C TYR A 618 37.53 -18.71 -16.61
N LEU A 619 36.87 -17.88 -17.43
CA LEU A 619 36.88 -16.42 -17.27
C LEU A 619 36.31 -16.01 -15.91
N ARG A 620 35.22 -16.64 -15.48
CA ARG A 620 34.57 -16.34 -14.20
C ARG A 620 35.45 -16.73 -13.02
N ARG A 621 36.17 -17.86 -13.11
CA ARG A 621 37.15 -18.28 -12.09
C ARG A 621 38.36 -17.34 -12.05
N ALA A 622 38.90 -16.98 -13.20
CA ALA A 622 40.05 -16.07 -13.32
C ALA A 622 39.72 -14.66 -12.83
N GLU A 623 38.49 -14.17 -13.04
CA GLU A 623 38.05 -12.88 -12.54
C GLU A 623 37.95 -12.85 -11.01
N VAL A 624 37.41 -13.91 -10.40
CA VAL A 624 37.35 -14.02 -8.93
C VAL A 624 38.76 -14.02 -8.33
N ASP A 625 39.70 -14.76 -8.92
CA ASP A 625 41.10 -14.81 -8.51
C ASP A 625 41.81 -13.45 -8.66
N PHE A 626 41.60 -12.80 -9.82
CA PHE A 626 42.11 -11.45 -10.08
C PHE A 626 41.55 -10.44 -9.07
N PHE A 627 40.25 -10.49 -8.78
CA PHE A 627 39.61 -9.62 -7.80
C PHE A 627 40.16 -9.85 -6.39
N THR A 628 40.47 -11.09 -5.99
CA THR A 628 41.10 -11.34 -4.68
C THR A 628 42.47 -10.69 -4.55
N THR A 629 43.27 -10.70 -5.61
CA THR A 629 44.58 -10.02 -5.65
C THR A 629 44.40 -8.49 -5.58
N HIS A 630 43.40 -7.95 -6.29
CA HIS A 630 43.06 -6.52 -6.25
C HIS A 630 42.55 -6.08 -4.86
N CYS A 631 41.83 -6.94 -4.15
CA CYS A 631 41.32 -6.68 -2.80
C CYS A 631 42.43 -6.54 -1.76
N GLU A 632 43.48 -7.35 -1.85
CA GLU A 632 44.64 -7.27 -0.95
C GLU A 632 45.36 -5.92 -1.08
N GLN A 633 45.52 -5.43 -2.32
CA GLN A 633 46.18 -4.16 -2.61
C GLN A 633 45.38 -2.93 -2.11
N ASN A 634 44.06 -3.07 -1.95
CA ASN A 634 43.15 -1.99 -1.54
C ASN A 634 42.58 -2.15 -0.12
N ASN A 635 43.08 -3.11 0.67
CA ASN A 635 42.63 -3.42 2.03
C ASN A 635 41.13 -3.77 2.15
N LEU A 636 40.58 -4.42 1.12
CA LEU A 636 39.16 -4.83 1.01
C LEU A 636 38.92 -6.31 1.37
N ALA A 637 39.98 -7.09 1.57
CA ALA A 637 39.92 -8.53 1.76
C ALA A 637 39.09 -8.97 2.99
N TYR A 638 39.26 -8.31 4.14
CA TYR A 638 38.58 -8.71 5.38
C TYR A 638 37.05 -8.45 5.34
N PRO A 639 36.55 -7.26 4.93
CA PRO A 639 35.11 -7.03 4.73
C PRO A 639 34.47 -8.00 3.73
N LEU A 640 35.14 -8.27 2.62
CA LEU A 640 34.66 -9.21 1.60
C LEU A 640 34.54 -10.63 2.15
N LEU A 641 35.59 -11.14 2.82
CA LEU A 641 35.59 -12.46 3.42
C LEU A 641 34.45 -12.62 4.44
N ARG A 642 34.23 -11.61 5.29
CA ARG A 642 33.10 -11.60 6.23
C ARG A 642 31.77 -11.70 5.50
N THR A 643 31.59 -10.96 4.41
CA THR A 643 30.35 -10.99 3.61
C THR A 643 30.14 -12.36 2.95
N ILE A 644 31.20 -12.96 2.40
CA ILE A 644 31.15 -14.30 1.80
C ILE A 644 30.77 -15.36 2.85
N VAL A 645 31.40 -15.32 4.03
CA VAL A 645 31.09 -16.25 5.14
C VAL A 645 29.64 -16.09 5.59
N SER A 646 29.16 -14.87 5.77
CA SER A 646 27.75 -14.60 6.11
C SER A 646 26.78 -15.16 5.05
N ASN A 647 27.06 -14.97 3.76
CA ASN A 647 26.24 -15.50 2.67
C ASN A 647 26.28 -17.04 2.59
N LEU A 648 27.45 -17.66 2.78
CA LEU A 648 27.64 -19.12 2.67
C LEU A 648 26.92 -19.88 3.77
N PHE A 649 27.09 -19.45 5.02
CA PHE A 649 26.54 -20.17 6.18
C PHE A 649 25.13 -19.69 6.57
N GLN A 650 24.58 -18.71 5.84
CA GLN A 650 23.33 -18.00 6.19
C GLN A 650 23.34 -17.51 7.65
N VAL A 651 24.54 -17.28 8.19
CA VAL A 651 24.73 -16.71 9.51
C VAL A 651 24.48 -15.23 9.31
N SER A 652 23.24 -14.84 9.62
CA SER A 652 22.89 -13.45 9.85
C SER A 652 24.00 -12.82 10.69
N ASP A 653 24.46 -11.62 10.31
CA ASP A 653 25.45 -10.79 11.01
C ASP A 653 25.47 -11.10 12.53
N PRO A 654 26.61 -11.24 13.24
CA PRO A 654 26.63 -11.65 14.66
C PRO A 654 25.62 -10.91 15.57
N GLY A 655 25.24 -9.68 15.22
CA GLY A 655 24.13 -8.95 15.84
C GLY A 655 22.76 -9.65 15.74
N ALA A 656 22.45 -10.33 14.65
CA ALA A 656 21.21 -11.06 14.40
C ALA A 656 21.10 -12.42 15.11
N GLN A 657 22.21 -13.11 15.41
CA GLN A 657 22.17 -14.28 16.33
C GLN A 657 21.92 -13.84 17.78
N GLY A 658 22.58 -12.77 18.23
CA GLY A 658 22.27 -12.12 19.51
C GLY A 658 20.82 -11.64 19.58
N ASN A 659 20.32 -11.08 18.47
CA ASN A 659 18.91 -10.67 18.35
C ASN A 659 17.96 -11.87 18.40
N ARG A 660 18.26 -13.00 17.73
CA ARG A 660 17.38 -14.17 17.73
C ARG A 660 17.23 -14.80 19.12
N SER A 661 18.32 -14.93 19.87
CA SER A 661 18.26 -15.39 21.27
C SER A 661 17.45 -14.42 22.13
N ALA A 662 17.71 -13.11 22.00
CA ALA A 662 16.97 -12.09 22.74
C ALA A 662 15.47 -12.09 22.39
N GLU A 663 15.11 -12.30 21.12
CA GLU A 663 13.72 -12.43 20.69
C GLU A 663 13.06 -13.72 21.19
N ASN A 664 13.80 -14.82 21.31
CA ASN A 664 13.29 -16.04 21.95
C ASN A 664 13.00 -15.81 23.44
N ASP A 665 13.91 -15.15 24.17
CA ASP A 665 13.72 -14.83 25.59
C ASP A 665 12.56 -13.85 25.81
N LYS A 666 12.34 -12.92 24.88
CA LYS A 666 11.14 -12.05 24.88
C LYS A 666 9.87 -12.87 24.63
N ALA A 667 9.91 -13.82 23.69
CA ALA A 667 8.76 -14.65 23.36
C ALA A 667 8.30 -15.51 24.56
N GLU A 668 9.24 -16.12 25.29
CA GLU A 668 8.90 -16.90 26.50
C GLU A 668 8.35 -16.02 27.63
N ARG A 669 8.87 -14.80 27.82
CA ARG A 669 8.28 -13.82 28.76
C ARG A 669 6.85 -13.46 28.39
N ILE A 670 6.58 -13.21 27.10
CA ILE A 670 5.23 -12.91 26.60
C ILE A 670 4.28 -14.07 26.91
N LYS A 671 4.69 -15.33 26.67
CA LYS A 671 3.87 -16.51 27.00
C LYS A 671 3.52 -16.58 28.48
N GLN A 672 4.51 -16.42 29.36
CA GLN A 672 4.34 -16.50 30.81
C GLN A 672 3.40 -15.42 31.36
N GLN A 673 3.55 -14.18 30.90
CA GLN A 673 2.78 -13.04 31.42
C GLN A 673 1.32 -13.02 30.95
N ASN A 674 1.02 -13.68 29.81
CA ASN A 674 -0.27 -13.56 29.12
C ASN A 674 -1.10 -14.85 29.12
N GLY A 675 -0.73 -15.82 29.96
CA GLY A 675 -1.52 -17.04 30.17
C GLY A 675 -1.55 -17.98 28.97
N PHE A 676 -0.43 -18.16 28.28
CA PHE A 676 -0.30 -19.13 27.18
C PHE A 676 -0.56 -20.56 27.67
N ASP A 677 -1.49 -21.27 27.01
CA ASP A 677 -1.84 -22.65 27.34
C ASP A 677 -1.12 -23.60 26.36
N TYR A 678 -0.01 -24.20 26.82
CA TYR A 678 0.80 -25.11 26.01
C TYR A 678 0.04 -26.36 25.58
N ILE A 679 -0.89 -26.86 26.41
CA ILE A 679 -1.67 -28.07 26.09
C ILE A 679 -2.64 -27.73 24.96
N GLN A 680 -3.40 -26.65 25.11
CA GLN A 680 -4.32 -26.18 24.06
C GLN A 680 -3.59 -25.88 22.75
N HIS A 681 -2.38 -25.30 22.81
CA HIS A 681 -1.57 -25.02 21.62
C HIS A 681 -1.17 -26.28 20.86
N GLU A 682 -0.69 -27.32 21.57
CA GLU A 682 -0.31 -28.59 20.94
C GLU A 682 -1.52 -29.37 20.42
N ASP A 683 -2.67 -29.31 21.11
CA ASP A 683 -3.92 -29.89 20.62
C ASP A 683 -4.37 -29.24 19.31
N ILE A 684 -4.34 -27.90 19.24
CA ILE A 684 -4.63 -27.13 18.02
C ILE A 684 -3.64 -27.49 16.91
N ARG A 685 -2.33 -27.59 17.21
CA ARG A 685 -1.32 -28.01 16.23
C ARG A 685 -1.64 -29.39 15.68
N ALA A 686 -1.94 -30.36 16.55
CA ALA A 686 -2.24 -31.72 16.15
C ALA A 686 -3.53 -31.80 15.31
N ASP A 687 -4.57 -31.04 15.68
CA ASP A 687 -5.82 -30.93 14.92
C ASP A 687 -5.59 -30.30 13.55
N LEU A 688 -4.77 -29.24 13.49
CA LEU A 688 -4.39 -28.59 12.25
C LEU A 688 -3.60 -29.58 11.38
N GLN A 689 -2.51 -30.18 11.85
CA GLN A 689 -1.71 -31.09 11.04
C GLN A 689 -2.52 -32.29 10.52
N LYS A 690 -3.39 -32.88 11.34
CA LYS A 690 -4.28 -34.00 10.97
C LYS A 690 -5.48 -33.60 10.11
N GLY A 691 -5.71 -32.30 9.88
CA GLY A 691 -6.80 -31.80 9.05
C GLY A 691 -8.20 -31.91 9.69
N ARG A 692 -8.25 -31.99 11.03
CA ARG A 692 -9.51 -31.90 11.80
C ARG A 692 -10.03 -30.46 11.83
N ILE A 693 -9.11 -29.50 11.86
CA ILE A 693 -9.37 -28.09 11.60
C ILE A 693 -8.54 -27.63 10.39
N GLY A 694 -8.98 -26.57 9.72
CA GLY A 694 -8.38 -26.03 8.50
C GLY A 694 -9.34 -25.04 7.85
N LEU A 695 -8.89 -24.34 6.81
CA LEU A 695 -9.69 -23.29 6.18
C LEU A 695 -11.00 -23.86 5.58
N SER A 696 -10.91 -24.98 4.85
CA SER A 696 -12.09 -25.66 4.30
C SER A 696 -13.00 -26.27 5.37
N ARG A 697 -12.48 -26.49 6.59
CA ARG A 697 -13.24 -27.02 7.74
C ARG A 697 -13.96 -25.94 8.53
N ASN A 698 -13.74 -24.66 8.21
CA ASN A 698 -14.52 -23.58 8.80
C ASN A 698 -15.97 -23.60 8.31
N GLN A 699 -16.19 -24.07 7.08
CA GLN A 699 -17.49 -24.06 6.41
C GLN A 699 -18.44 -25.07 7.05
N LEU A 700 -19.70 -24.66 7.20
CA LEU A 700 -20.80 -25.55 7.56
C LEU A 700 -21.03 -26.60 6.45
N PRO A 701 -21.68 -27.73 6.76
CA PRO A 701 -22.03 -28.72 5.75
C PRO A 701 -22.90 -28.14 4.63
N ILE A 702 -22.70 -28.57 3.38
CA ILE A 702 -23.34 -27.99 2.19
C ILE A 702 -24.86 -28.19 2.13
N GLU A 703 -25.38 -29.14 2.89
CA GLU A 703 -26.80 -29.42 3.11
C GLU A 703 -27.46 -28.47 4.12
N THR A 704 -26.66 -27.64 4.81
CA THR A 704 -27.18 -26.63 5.74
C THR A 704 -28.04 -25.63 4.99
N THR A 705 -29.27 -25.44 5.44
CA THR A 705 -30.16 -24.42 4.86
C THR A 705 -29.82 -23.07 5.47
N ILE A 706 -29.43 -22.12 4.62
CA ILE A 706 -29.20 -20.73 4.99
C ILE A 706 -30.24 -19.89 4.25
N ALA A 707 -31.03 -19.14 4.99
CA ALA A 707 -32.05 -18.26 4.43
C ALA A 707 -31.96 -16.87 5.08
N ASP A 708 -32.47 -15.86 4.38
CA ASP A 708 -32.60 -14.51 4.92
C ASP A 708 -33.61 -14.47 6.08
N VAL A 709 -33.60 -13.37 6.82
CA VAL A 709 -34.49 -13.14 7.95
C VAL A 709 -35.93 -12.88 7.53
N LEU A 710 -36.88 -13.16 8.42
CA LEU A 710 -38.30 -12.90 8.22
C LEU A 710 -38.70 -11.52 8.80
N PRO A 711 -39.80 -10.91 8.31
CA PRO A 711 -40.36 -9.72 8.93
C PRO A 711 -40.58 -9.93 10.44
N GLY A 712 -40.02 -9.03 11.26
CA GLY A 712 -40.08 -9.10 12.73
C GLY A 712 -38.84 -9.72 13.41
N ASP A 713 -37.93 -10.36 12.66
CA ASP A 713 -36.66 -10.87 13.23
C ASP A 713 -35.67 -9.75 13.58
N ALA A 714 -35.81 -8.59 12.94
CA ALA A 714 -35.04 -7.39 13.20
C ALA A 714 -36.00 -6.19 13.28
N ALA A 715 -35.64 -5.19 14.10
CA ALA A 715 -36.36 -3.94 14.22
C ALA A 715 -35.53 -2.79 13.64
N GLN A 716 -36.19 -1.82 13.01
CA GLN A 716 -35.54 -0.62 12.47
C GLN A 716 -35.36 0.41 13.57
N LEU A 717 -34.13 0.93 13.74
CA LEU A 717 -33.80 1.89 14.79
C LEU A 717 -34.72 3.13 14.78
N THR A 718 -35.13 3.59 13.59
CA THR A 718 -36.03 4.75 13.42
C THR A 718 -37.41 4.55 14.02
N ASP A 719 -37.83 3.29 14.19
CA ASP A 719 -39.17 2.93 14.65
C ASP A 719 -39.19 2.66 16.17
N LEU A 720 -38.03 2.72 16.85
CA LEU A 720 -37.88 2.40 18.27
C LEU A 720 -38.18 3.56 19.22
N GLY A 721 -38.77 4.65 18.73
CA GLY A 721 -38.99 5.88 19.50
C GLY A 721 -39.83 5.68 20.78
N GLU A 722 -40.69 4.67 20.83
CA GLU A 722 -41.47 4.34 22.05
C GLU A 722 -40.60 3.83 23.21
N HIS A 723 -39.41 3.31 22.92
CA HIS A 723 -38.48 2.78 23.92
C HIS A 723 -37.52 3.83 24.47
N THR A 724 -37.42 5.01 23.83
CA THR A 724 -36.46 6.06 24.19
C THR A 724 -36.54 6.43 25.67
N ALA A 725 -37.74 6.62 26.22
CA ALA A 725 -37.92 7.02 27.61
C ALA A 725 -37.32 6.01 28.61
N ALA A 726 -37.46 4.71 28.33
CA ALA A 726 -36.89 3.65 29.18
C ALA A 726 -35.36 3.64 29.12
N GLY A 727 -34.77 3.81 27.93
CA GLY A 727 -33.33 3.91 27.77
C GLY A 727 -32.74 5.17 28.41
N GLU A 728 -33.40 6.33 28.25
CA GLU A 728 -32.95 7.55 28.93
C GLU A 728 -32.98 7.41 30.46
N ALA A 729 -34.01 6.75 31.01
CA ALA A 729 -34.07 6.48 32.45
C ALA A 729 -32.92 5.58 32.91
N ALA A 730 -32.56 4.55 32.13
CA ALA A 730 -31.43 3.68 32.43
C ALA A 730 -30.08 4.42 32.34
N LEU A 731 -29.91 5.30 31.34
CA LEU A 731 -28.72 6.15 31.19
C LEU A 731 -28.56 7.11 32.38
N ARG A 732 -29.62 7.85 32.74
CA ARG A 732 -29.62 8.75 33.92
C ARG A 732 -29.31 8.01 35.22
N ALA A 733 -29.76 6.76 35.33
CA ALA A 733 -29.48 5.90 36.48
C ALA A 733 -28.07 5.29 36.48
N GLY A 734 -27.22 5.59 35.47
CA GLY A 734 -25.86 5.06 35.37
C GLY A 734 -25.78 3.55 35.17
N LYS A 735 -26.83 2.93 34.63
CA LYS A 735 -26.96 1.47 34.50
C LYS A 735 -26.15 0.86 33.34
N VAL A 736 -25.44 1.69 32.57
CA VAL A 736 -24.82 1.29 31.29
C VAL A 736 -23.34 1.63 31.28
N GLY A 737 -22.51 0.68 30.82
CA GLY A 737 -21.11 0.91 30.47
C GLY A 737 -20.84 0.65 28.98
N VAL A 738 -19.70 1.14 28.49
CA VAL A 738 -19.23 0.90 27.11
C VAL A 738 -18.04 -0.06 27.15
N LEU A 739 -17.93 -0.95 26.16
CA LEU A 739 -16.78 -1.84 25.97
C LEU A 739 -16.23 -1.71 24.54
N SER A 740 -15.12 -1.01 24.39
CA SER A 740 -14.38 -0.90 23.13
C SER A 740 -13.40 -2.07 22.96
N LEU A 741 -13.51 -2.80 21.85
CA LEU A 741 -12.58 -3.89 21.51
C LEU A 741 -11.32 -3.35 20.83
N ALA A 742 -10.19 -3.34 21.54
CA ALA A 742 -8.91 -2.77 21.11
C ALA A 742 -7.71 -3.70 21.36
N ALA A 743 -7.94 -5.01 21.47
CA ALA A 743 -6.87 -5.99 21.69
C ALA A 743 -6.05 -6.29 20.42
N GLY A 744 -6.63 -6.07 19.24
CA GLY A 744 -6.00 -6.35 17.96
C GLY A 744 -5.01 -5.27 17.51
N VAL A 745 -3.93 -5.70 16.87
CA VAL A 745 -3.12 -4.83 16.00
C VAL A 745 -3.78 -4.77 14.64
N GLY A 746 -3.96 -3.56 14.08
CA GLY A 746 -4.68 -3.32 12.83
C GLY A 746 -3.93 -3.84 11.60
N SER A 747 -3.69 -5.16 11.50
CA SER A 747 -2.90 -5.76 10.43
C SER A 747 -3.55 -5.51 9.07
N ARG A 748 -4.87 -5.72 8.92
CA ARG A 748 -5.58 -5.34 7.68
C ARG A 748 -5.51 -3.84 7.40
N TRP A 749 -5.71 -3.01 8.42
CA TRP A 749 -5.64 -1.55 8.33
C TRP A 749 -4.27 -1.05 7.85
N THR A 750 -3.20 -1.74 8.22
CA THR A 750 -1.81 -1.34 7.92
C THR A 750 -1.07 -2.30 6.99
N LYS A 751 -1.79 -3.20 6.32
CA LYS A 751 -1.24 -4.26 5.44
C LYS A 751 -0.09 -5.04 6.10
N GLY A 752 -0.28 -5.43 7.36
CA GLY A 752 0.64 -6.25 8.15
C GLY A 752 1.66 -5.48 9.00
N ALA A 753 1.70 -4.15 8.97
CA ALA A 753 2.69 -3.37 9.75
C ALA A 753 2.40 -3.37 11.27
N GLY A 754 1.16 -3.64 11.68
CA GLY A 754 0.82 -3.94 13.07
C GLY A 754 0.91 -2.74 14.00
N VAL A 755 0.08 -1.70 13.77
CA VAL A 755 -0.10 -0.59 14.72
C VAL A 755 -1.29 -0.83 15.65
N ILE A 756 -1.32 -0.09 16.76
CA ILE A 756 -2.47 -0.08 17.66
C ILE A 756 -3.55 0.79 17.02
N LYS A 757 -4.56 0.14 16.43
CA LYS A 757 -5.64 0.82 15.70
C LYS A 757 -6.32 1.88 16.58
N ALA A 758 -6.55 1.58 17.85
CA ALA A 758 -7.16 2.49 18.82
C ALA A 758 -6.45 3.85 18.92
N LEU A 759 -5.12 3.87 18.80
CA LEU A 759 -4.29 5.07 18.93
C LEU A 759 -3.95 5.73 17.59
N ASN A 760 -4.27 5.08 16.46
CA ASN A 760 -3.91 5.56 15.13
C ASN A 760 -4.63 6.89 14.82
N PRO A 761 -3.91 8.00 14.57
CA PRO A 761 -4.51 9.25 14.16
C PRO A 761 -4.86 9.18 12.67
N PHE A 762 -6.14 9.00 12.34
CA PHE A 762 -6.58 8.65 10.99
C PHE A 762 -7.46 9.71 10.31
N VAL A 763 -8.04 10.63 11.09
CA VAL A 763 -8.95 11.66 10.58
C VAL A 763 -8.66 13.01 11.23
N GLU A 764 -8.74 14.07 10.44
CA GLU A 764 -8.67 15.45 10.93
C GLU A 764 -10.08 15.95 11.22
N ILE A 765 -10.33 16.42 12.43
CA ILE A 765 -11.59 17.04 12.86
C ILE A 765 -11.23 18.37 13.54
N GLU A 766 -11.78 19.47 13.04
CA GLU A 766 -11.52 20.84 13.55
C GLU A 766 -10.03 21.19 13.64
N GLY A 767 -9.24 20.81 12.64
CA GLY A 767 -7.81 21.13 12.59
C GLY A 767 -6.92 20.22 13.45
N GLN A 768 -7.49 19.18 14.09
CA GLN A 768 -6.75 18.24 14.92
C GLN A 768 -6.92 16.81 14.44
N MET A 769 -5.82 16.07 14.37
CA MET A 769 -5.83 14.64 14.06
C MET A 769 -6.38 13.86 15.25
N ARG A 770 -7.42 13.06 15.02
CA ARG A 770 -8.12 12.27 16.03
C ARG A 770 -7.84 10.78 15.86
N SER A 771 -7.74 10.09 16.99
CA SER A 771 -7.65 8.63 17.06
C SER A 771 -9.02 7.97 17.21
N PHE A 772 -9.11 6.66 16.94
CA PHE A 772 -10.37 5.93 17.12
C PHE A 772 -10.85 5.95 18.58
N LEU A 773 -9.94 5.72 19.54
CA LEU A 773 -10.28 5.70 20.96
C LEU A 773 -10.76 7.08 21.45
N GLU A 774 -10.14 8.15 20.97
CA GLU A 774 -10.54 9.53 21.28
C GLU A 774 -11.96 9.84 20.82
N ILE A 775 -12.34 9.38 19.62
CA ILE A 775 -13.71 9.56 19.10
C ILE A 775 -14.72 8.81 19.99
N HIS A 776 -14.43 7.58 20.40
CA HIS A 776 -15.33 6.80 21.25
C HIS A 776 -15.46 7.36 22.67
N LEU A 777 -14.37 7.82 23.27
CA LEU A 777 -14.41 8.53 24.55
C LEU A 777 -15.14 9.87 24.44
N GLY A 778 -14.98 10.60 23.32
CA GLY A 778 -15.73 11.82 23.03
C GLY A 778 -17.24 11.58 22.94
N LYS A 779 -17.68 10.49 22.30
CA LYS A 779 -19.09 10.08 22.29
C LYS A 779 -19.61 9.71 23.67
N THR A 780 -18.82 8.96 24.43
CA THR A 780 -19.16 8.60 25.83
C THR A 780 -19.32 9.86 26.68
N ARG A 781 -18.40 10.82 26.56
CA ARG A 781 -18.47 12.13 27.22
C ARG A 781 -19.76 12.86 26.88
N ARG A 782 -20.08 12.98 25.59
CA ARG A 782 -21.30 13.65 25.12
C ARG A 782 -22.56 13.05 25.74
N THR A 783 -22.65 11.71 25.80
CA THR A 783 -23.80 11.02 26.39
C THR A 783 -23.85 11.19 27.91
N ALA A 784 -22.71 11.08 28.59
CA ALA A 784 -22.60 11.32 30.03
C ALA A 784 -23.07 12.73 30.41
N GLU A 785 -22.63 13.75 29.67
CA GLU A 785 -23.05 15.15 29.85
C GLU A 785 -24.54 15.36 29.56
N ARG A 786 -25.06 14.76 28.47
CA ARG A 786 -26.47 14.89 28.07
C ARG A 786 -27.44 14.35 29.11
N TYR A 787 -27.07 13.27 29.80
CA TYR A 787 -27.95 12.58 30.76
C TYR A 787 -27.52 12.76 32.22
N ASP A 788 -26.54 13.63 32.49
CA ASP A 788 -25.97 13.85 33.83
C ASP A 788 -25.61 12.53 34.54
N ALA A 789 -24.89 11.66 33.83
CA ALA A 789 -24.61 10.29 34.24
C ALA A 789 -23.12 9.99 34.26
N VAL A 790 -22.70 9.11 35.17
CA VAL A 790 -21.35 8.54 35.17
C VAL A 790 -21.35 7.25 34.36
N ILE A 791 -20.71 7.27 33.18
CA ILE A 791 -20.69 6.13 32.27
C ILE A 791 -19.30 5.48 32.26
N PRO A 792 -19.12 4.28 32.81
CA PRO A 792 -17.83 3.60 32.74
C PRO A 792 -17.51 3.18 31.30
N HIS A 793 -16.28 3.49 30.85
CA HIS A 793 -15.78 3.07 29.54
C HIS A 793 -14.65 2.04 29.72
N LEU A 794 -14.88 0.84 29.24
CA LEU A 794 -13.93 -0.26 29.27
C LEU A 794 -13.25 -0.38 27.91
N VAL A 795 -11.95 -0.61 27.91
CA VAL A 795 -11.16 -0.87 26.70
C VAL A 795 -10.52 -2.25 26.85
N ALA A 796 -10.93 -3.20 26.01
CA ALA A 796 -10.30 -4.50 25.94
C ALA A 796 -8.96 -4.38 25.20
N THR A 797 -7.89 -4.89 25.81
CA THR A 797 -6.51 -4.74 25.35
C THR A 797 -5.79 -6.09 25.32
N SER A 798 -4.61 -6.16 24.70
CA SER A 798 -3.75 -7.34 24.70
C SER A 798 -2.32 -6.99 25.10
N TYR A 799 -1.45 -8.00 25.17
CA TYR A 799 0.00 -7.81 25.33
C TYR A 799 0.64 -6.83 24.33
N LEU A 800 -0.01 -6.60 23.17
CA LEU A 800 0.45 -5.64 22.15
C LEU A 800 -0.06 -4.22 22.40
N THR A 801 -1.24 -4.08 23.02
CA THR A 801 -1.97 -2.81 23.04
C THR A 801 -2.10 -2.19 24.43
N HIS A 802 -1.94 -2.98 25.50
CA HIS A 802 -2.21 -2.54 26.87
C HIS A 802 -1.33 -1.37 27.31
N ALA A 803 -0.02 -1.57 27.40
CA ALA A 803 0.90 -0.55 27.92
C ALA A 803 0.88 0.76 27.10
N PRO A 804 0.84 0.75 25.75
CA PRO A 804 0.77 2.00 25.00
C PRO A 804 -0.58 2.74 25.17
N ILE A 805 -1.70 2.02 25.29
CA ILE A 805 -3.00 2.65 25.57
C ILE A 805 -3.02 3.23 26.98
N GLU A 806 -2.49 2.51 27.97
CA GLU A 806 -2.36 3.00 29.34
C GLU A 806 -1.54 4.30 29.41
N ALA A 807 -0.36 4.30 28.78
CA ALA A 807 0.51 5.47 28.72
C ALA A 807 -0.19 6.67 28.06
N GLN A 808 -0.95 6.44 26.98
CA GLN A 808 -1.70 7.50 26.31
C GLN A 808 -2.82 8.07 27.18
N LEU A 809 -3.62 7.21 27.83
CA LEU A 809 -4.71 7.64 28.70
C LEU A 809 -4.18 8.42 29.91
N ALA A 810 -3.09 7.95 30.52
CA ALA A 810 -2.43 8.65 31.62
C ALA A 810 -1.91 10.04 31.20
N ARG A 811 -1.24 10.12 30.05
CA ARG A 811 -0.68 11.38 29.51
C ARG A 811 -1.76 12.43 29.18
N THR A 812 -2.92 11.98 28.72
CA THR A 812 -3.97 12.87 28.18
C THR A 812 -5.14 13.10 29.13
N GLY A 813 -5.11 12.49 30.32
CA GLY A 813 -6.26 12.52 31.23
C GLY A 813 -7.49 11.87 30.60
N ASN A 814 -7.37 10.59 30.21
CA ASN A 814 -8.40 9.83 29.50
C ASN A 814 -8.90 10.50 28.22
N LEU A 815 -7.99 11.13 27.46
CA LEU A 815 -8.33 11.87 26.23
C LEU A 815 -9.46 12.91 26.46
N GLY A 816 -9.48 13.51 27.66
CA GLY A 816 -10.46 14.52 28.03
C GLY A 816 -11.83 13.97 28.50
N TYR A 817 -11.95 12.66 28.76
CA TYR A 817 -13.15 12.09 29.38
C TYR A 817 -13.03 12.09 30.92
N GLY A 818 -13.96 12.77 31.60
CA GLY A 818 -13.97 12.90 33.06
C GLY A 818 -14.51 11.68 33.83
N GLY A 819 -15.13 10.72 33.15
CA GLY A 819 -15.64 9.49 33.77
C GLY A 819 -14.58 8.39 33.90
N PRO A 820 -14.92 7.26 34.56
CA PRO A 820 -13.98 6.17 34.78
C PRO A 820 -13.68 5.42 33.49
N VAL A 821 -12.40 5.21 33.21
CA VAL A 821 -11.89 4.38 32.11
C VAL A 821 -11.14 3.18 32.67
N TYR A 822 -11.50 1.98 32.24
CA TYR A 822 -10.87 0.73 32.68
C TYR A 822 -10.18 0.03 31.51
N LEU A 823 -8.97 -0.46 31.72
CA LEU A 823 -8.29 -1.33 30.77
C LEU A 823 -8.45 -2.79 31.18
N SER A 824 -9.01 -3.58 30.28
CA SER A 824 -9.14 -5.03 30.43
C SER A 824 -7.98 -5.70 29.70
N GLU A 825 -6.94 -6.08 30.43
CA GLU A 825 -5.76 -6.76 29.89
C GLU A 825 -6.08 -8.20 29.43
N GLY A 826 -5.65 -8.57 28.23
CA GLY A 826 -5.86 -9.91 27.68
C GLY A 826 -5.10 -10.99 28.47
N ARG A 827 -5.79 -12.08 28.83
CA ARG A 827 -5.23 -13.24 29.55
C ARG A 827 -5.26 -14.53 28.73
N SER A 828 -5.38 -14.38 27.41
CA SER A 828 -5.43 -15.46 26.43
C SER A 828 -4.65 -15.04 25.18
N ILE A 829 -3.63 -15.83 24.82
CA ILE A 829 -2.73 -15.58 23.69
C ILE A 829 -2.47 -16.89 22.95
N GLY A 830 -2.35 -16.82 21.62
CA GLY A 830 -1.98 -17.94 20.76
C GLY A 830 -0.67 -17.68 20.02
N GLN A 831 0.08 -18.74 19.73
CA GLN A 831 1.28 -18.69 18.89
C GLN A 831 0.90 -19.01 17.44
N ARG A 832 1.43 -18.23 16.50
CA ARG A 832 1.15 -18.40 15.07
C ARG A 832 1.84 -19.65 14.54
N PHE A 833 1.21 -20.29 13.57
CA PHE A 833 1.77 -21.43 12.84
C PHE A 833 2.20 -21.02 11.43
N VAL A 834 3.20 -21.71 10.89
CA VAL A 834 3.43 -21.76 9.44
C VAL A 834 2.18 -22.40 8.80
N PRO A 835 1.54 -21.75 7.82
CA PRO A 835 0.28 -22.23 7.27
C PRO A 835 0.44 -23.57 6.54
N MET A 836 -0.63 -24.35 6.46
CA MET A 836 -0.65 -25.56 5.66
C MET A 836 -0.76 -25.20 4.17
N ALA A 837 -0.04 -25.90 3.31
CA ALA A 837 -0.10 -25.72 1.86
C ALA A 837 -1.51 -25.96 1.32
N ARG A 838 -2.26 -26.92 1.89
CA ARG A 838 -3.66 -27.17 1.51
C ARG A 838 -4.59 -26.01 1.85
N ASP A 839 -4.34 -25.31 2.96
CA ASP A 839 -5.15 -24.18 3.39
C ASP A 839 -4.86 -22.95 2.51
N LEU A 840 -3.59 -22.75 2.12
CA LEU A 840 -3.20 -21.73 1.14
C LEU A 840 -3.82 -21.98 -0.25
N ARG A 841 -3.83 -23.24 -0.70
CA ARG A 841 -4.49 -23.63 -1.97
C ARG A 841 -5.98 -23.37 -1.92
N PHE A 842 -6.66 -23.84 -0.87
CA PHE A 842 -8.08 -23.55 -0.69
C PHE A 842 -8.37 -22.05 -0.73
N LEU A 843 -7.59 -21.23 -0.01
CA LEU A 843 -7.76 -19.78 0.03
C LEU A 843 -7.55 -19.10 -1.34
N TRP A 844 -6.62 -19.59 -2.15
CA TRP A 844 -6.18 -18.89 -3.37
C TRP A 844 -6.69 -19.48 -4.67
N GLU A 845 -6.99 -20.77 -4.70
CA GLU A 845 -7.36 -21.55 -5.88
C GLU A 845 -8.86 -21.94 -5.85
N GLU A 846 -9.47 -22.13 -4.68
CA GLU A 846 -10.86 -22.60 -4.56
C GLU A 846 -11.85 -21.49 -4.18
N MET A 847 -11.50 -20.63 -3.22
CA MET A 847 -12.36 -19.51 -2.81
C MET A 847 -12.48 -18.47 -3.94
N PRO A 848 -13.65 -17.83 -4.17
CA PRO A 848 -13.76 -16.76 -5.14
C PRO A 848 -12.77 -15.64 -4.85
N GLN A 849 -12.10 -15.18 -5.90
CA GLN A 849 -11.12 -14.10 -5.83
C GLN A 849 -11.43 -13.10 -6.92
N GLU A 850 -11.26 -11.82 -6.58
CA GLU A 850 -11.15 -10.79 -7.60
C GLU A 850 -9.97 -11.16 -8.51
N THR A 851 -10.26 -11.31 -9.80
CA THR A 851 -9.24 -11.44 -10.84
C THR A 851 -8.59 -10.08 -11.01
N LEU A 852 -7.26 -10.05 -11.00
CA LEU A 852 -6.53 -8.81 -11.28
C LEU A 852 -6.32 -8.66 -12.78
N ASP A 853 -5.88 -7.48 -13.20
CA ASP A 853 -5.39 -7.29 -14.55
C ASP A 853 -4.29 -8.33 -14.90
N GLU A 854 -4.23 -8.79 -16.15
CA GLU A 854 -3.45 -9.97 -16.58
C GLU A 854 -2.03 -10.03 -15.99
N ASN A 855 -1.26 -8.96 -16.07
CA ASN A 855 0.12 -8.95 -15.54
C ASN A 855 0.16 -9.00 -14.01
N LYS A 856 -0.74 -8.26 -13.33
CA LYS A 856 -0.86 -8.29 -11.87
C LYS A 856 -1.33 -9.66 -11.38
N GLN A 857 -2.20 -10.33 -12.13
CA GLN A 857 -2.65 -11.68 -11.84
C GLN A 857 -1.50 -12.68 -11.95
N LYS A 858 -0.74 -12.65 -13.05
CA LYS A 858 0.48 -13.47 -13.23
C LYS A 858 1.46 -13.31 -12.08
N VAL A 859 1.74 -12.07 -11.68
CA VAL A 859 2.60 -11.76 -10.52
C VAL A 859 2.03 -12.37 -9.24
N ARG A 860 0.73 -12.16 -8.98
CA ARG A 860 0.05 -12.67 -7.78
C ARG A 860 0.14 -14.19 -7.69
N ASP A 861 -0.12 -14.89 -8.79
CA ASP A 861 -0.09 -16.36 -8.82
C ASP A 861 1.32 -16.91 -8.65
N ALA A 862 2.33 -16.26 -9.24
CA ALA A 862 3.73 -16.61 -9.01
C ALA A 862 4.14 -16.42 -7.54
N VAL A 863 3.75 -15.30 -6.91
CA VAL A 863 4.01 -15.06 -5.48
C VAL A 863 3.31 -16.10 -4.62
N ARG A 864 2.05 -16.41 -4.90
CA ARG A 864 1.28 -17.45 -4.18
C ARG A 864 1.96 -18.82 -4.25
N ASN A 865 2.42 -19.22 -5.43
CA ASN A 865 3.17 -20.47 -5.60
C ASN A 865 4.48 -20.47 -4.79
N THR A 866 5.22 -19.35 -4.79
CA THR A 866 6.41 -19.17 -3.96
C THR A 866 6.09 -19.30 -2.48
N MET A 867 4.99 -18.72 -2.01
CA MET A 867 4.55 -18.82 -0.61
C MET A 867 4.12 -20.23 -0.20
N ILE A 868 3.47 -20.99 -1.10
CA ILE A 868 3.20 -22.42 -0.87
C ILE A 868 4.51 -23.20 -0.75
N GLY A 869 5.48 -22.92 -1.63
CA GLY A 869 6.82 -23.53 -1.57
C GLY A 869 7.55 -23.20 -0.25
N TRP A 870 7.46 -21.95 0.20
CA TRP A 870 8.01 -21.49 1.48
C TRP A 870 7.39 -22.24 2.66
N ALA A 871 6.06 -22.36 2.72
CA ALA A 871 5.37 -23.05 3.81
C ALA A 871 5.82 -24.52 3.92
N LYS A 872 5.96 -25.21 2.78
CA LYS A 872 6.48 -26.59 2.71
C LYS A 872 7.93 -26.68 3.18
N ALA A 873 8.79 -25.77 2.71
CA ALA A 873 10.21 -25.76 3.06
C ALA A 873 10.45 -25.45 4.55
N LYS A 874 9.60 -24.62 5.16
CA LYS A 874 9.65 -24.28 6.59
C LYS A 874 9.05 -25.35 7.50
N GLY A 875 8.10 -26.13 7.01
CA GLY A 875 7.39 -27.17 7.75
C GLY A 875 5.97 -26.73 8.12
N GLU A 876 4.98 -27.31 7.44
CA GLU A 876 3.56 -26.99 7.60
C GLU A 876 3.05 -27.24 9.03
N GLY A 877 2.34 -26.26 9.60
CA GLY A 877 1.77 -26.35 10.95
C GLY A 877 2.79 -26.25 12.09
N THR A 878 4.06 -25.99 11.80
CA THR A 878 5.07 -25.72 12.84
C THR A 878 4.93 -24.31 13.39
N ASP A 879 5.53 -24.04 14.55
CA ASP A 879 5.54 -22.71 15.13
C ASP A 879 6.26 -21.68 14.25
N TYR A 880 5.64 -20.53 14.03
CA TYR A 880 6.27 -19.42 13.32
C TYR A 880 7.23 -18.65 14.25
N VAL A 881 8.54 -18.81 14.04
CA VAL A 881 9.60 -18.27 14.92
C VAL A 881 10.56 -17.30 14.23
N ASP A 882 10.36 -17.01 12.95
CA ASP A 882 11.33 -16.25 12.14
C ASP A 882 11.28 -14.72 12.37
N ASN A 883 10.24 -14.20 13.01
CA ASN A 883 10.01 -12.76 13.18
C ASN A 883 10.41 -12.25 14.59
N ILE A 884 10.23 -10.96 14.87
CA ILE A 884 10.32 -10.40 16.23
C ILE A 884 9.25 -11.02 17.14
N ALA A 885 9.52 -11.13 18.44
CA ALA A 885 8.70 -11.85 19.42
C ALA A 885 7.22 -11.44 19.38
N ALA A 886 6.95 -10.13 19.33
CA ALA A 886 5.59 -9.58 19.30
C ALA A 886 4.79 -9.99 18.05
N GLN A 887 5.45 -10.33 16.94
CA GLN A 887 4.78 -10.77 15.71
C GLN A 887 4.69 -12.30 15.57
N ARG A 888 5.12 -13.06 16.58
CA ARG A 888 4.97 -14.52 16.62
C ARG A 888 3.63 -14.97 17.22
N PHE A 889 2.91 -14.07 17.87
CA PHE A 889 1.68 -14.38 18.60
C PHE A 889 0.48 -13.55 18.12
N SER A 890 -0.72 -13.94 18.54
CA SER A 890 -1.96 -13.21 18.29
C SER A 890 -2.95 -13.33 19.44
N PRO A 891 -3.79 -12.31 19.68
CA PRO A 891 -4.99 -12.48 20.50
C PRO A 891 -5.93 -13.48 19.82
N LEU A 892 -6.66 -14.29 20.61
CA LEU A 892 -7.48 -15.41 20.14
C LEU A 892 -8.90 -15.01 19.65
N GLY A 893 -9.09 -13.74 19.28
CA GLY A 893 -10.37 -13.21 18.78
C GLY A 893 -11.28 -12.60 19.86
N HIS A 894 -12.29 -11.86 19.41
CA HIS A 894 -13.13 -10.98 20.25
C HIS A 894 -13.91 -11.71 21.35
N TRP A 895 -14.24 -13.00 21.16
CA TRP A 895 -14.87 -13.83 22.21
C TRP A 895 -14.04 -13.86 23.50
N TYR A 896 -12.72 -13.97 23.38
CA TYR A 896 -11.84 -13.99 24.54
C TYR A 896 -11.72 -12.60 25.18
N GLU A 897 -11.96 -11.51 24.47
CA GLU A 897 -11.93 -10.15 25.04
C GLU A 897 -13.05 -9.95 26.09
N VAL A 898 -14.25 -10.51 25.85
CA VAL A 898 -15.36 -10.47 26.81
C VAL A 898 -15.07 -11.35 28.02
N SER A 899 -14.64 -12.60 27.81
CA SER A 899 -14.36 -13.52 28.92
C SER A 899 -13.11 -13.11 29.73
N ASN A 900 -12.17 -12.37 29.13
CA ASN A 900 -11.03 -11.80 29.83
C ASN A 900 -11.46 -10.82 30.93
N LEU A 901 -12.58 -10.09 30.77
CA LEU A 901 -13.11 -9.21 31.82
C LEU A 901 -13.37 -9.95 33.13
N LEU A 902 -13.74 -11.23 33.05
CA LEU A 902 -13.94 -12.10 34.19
C LEU A 902 -12.60 -12.52 34.78
N ARG A 903 -11.68 -13.00 33.92
CA ARG A 903 -10.40 -13.60 34.32
C ARG A 903 -9.37 -12.59 34.83
N ASN A 904 -9.40 -11.35 34.35
CA ASN A 904 -8.47 -10.30 34.77
C ASN A 904 -9.05 -9.42 35.89
N GLY A 905 -10.26 -9.72 36.38
CA GLY A 905 -10.91 -8.99 37.47
C GLY A 905 -11.46 -7.60 37.10
N THR A 906 -11.42 -7.19 35.82
CA THR A 906 -11.91 -5.87 35.41
C THR A 906 -13.42 -5.74 35.62
N LEU A 907 -14.21 -6.76 35.29
CA LEU A 907 -15.66 -6.72 35.55
C LEU A 907 -15.96 -6.73 37.05
N ALA A 908 -15.19 -7.49 37.83
CA ALA A 908 -15.32 -7.48 39.28
C ALA A 908 -15.03 -6.08 39.85
N ARG A 909 -13.96 -5.43 39.39
CA ARG A 909 -13.64 -4.04 39.77
C ARG A 909 -14.76 -3.08 39.38
N LEU A 910 -15.24 -3.15 38.14
CA LEU A 910 -16.35 -2.32 37.66
C LEU A 910 -17.58 -2.44 38.55
N LEU A 911 -18.04 -3.67 38.81
CA LEU A 911 -19.26 -3.92 39.59
C LEU A 911 -19.11 -3.57 41.07
N ARG A 912 -17.89 -3.48 41.59
CA ARG A 912 -17.61 -3.00 42.94
C ARG A 912 -17.67 -1.48 43.03
N GLU A 913 -17.11 -0.78 42.04
CA GLU A 913 -17.07 0.68 41.99
C GLU A 913 -18.39 1.29 41.47
N GLN A 914 -19.12 0.57 40.62
CA GLN A 914 -20.36 0.98 39.96
C GLN A 914 -21.39 -0.17 40.00
N PRO A 915 -21.94 -0.50 41.18
CA PRO A 915 -22.83 -1.65 41.37
C PRO A 915 -24.15 -1.55 40.59
N GLN A 916 -24.56 -0.35 40.21
CA GLN A 916 -25.77 -0.09 39.42
C GLN A 916 -25.64 -0.48 37.95
N VAL A 917 -24.43 -0.75 37.44
CA VAL A 917 -24.24 -1.17 36.05
C VAL A 917 -24.91 -2.54 35.85
N GLU A 918 -25.78 -2.60 34.85
CA GLU A 918 -26.56 -3.79 34.48
C GLU A 918 -26.29 -4.18 33.02
N THR A 919 -25.97 -3.20 32.16
CA THR A 919 -25.81 -3.38 30.71
C THR A 919 -24.44 -2.90 30.23
N LEU A 920 -23.82 -3.63 29.30
CA LEU A 920 -22.67 -3.15 28.52
C LEU A 920 -23.03 -3.01 27.04
N MET A 921 -22.64 -1.91 26.41
CA MET A 921 -22.61 -1.78 24.94
C MET A 921 -21.20 -2.10 24.46
N LEU A 922 -21.01 -3.25 23.84
CA LEU A 922 -19.77 -3.68 23.19
C LEU A 922 -19.74 -3.20 21.74
N HIS A 923 -18.58 -2.73 21.27
CA HIS A 923 -18.37 -2.45 19.85
C HIS A 923 -16.90 -2.62 19.43
N ASN A 924 -16.67 -2.83 18.14
CA ASN A 924 -15.32 -2.75 17.57
C ASN A 924 -14.79 -1.31 17.63
N ILE A 925 -13.48 -1.15 17.85
CA ILE A 925 -12.85 0.17 17.89
C ILE A 925 -13.00 0.95 16.57
N ASP A 926 -13.12 0.25 15.43
CA ASP A 926 -13.32 0.87 14.12
C ASP A 926 -14.79 1.11 13.71
N THR A 927 -15.77 0.64 14.49
CA THR A 927 -17.19 0.94 14.24
C THR A 927 -17.54 2.34 14.77
N LEU A 928 -17.07 3.38 14.07
CA LEU A 928 -17.20 4.77 14.51
C LEU A 928 -18.66 5.25 14.67
N GLY A 929 -19.60 4.60 13.97
CA GLY A 929 -21.04 4.90 14.08
C GLY A 929 -21.72 4.40 15.35
N ALA A 930 -21.10 3.46 16.10
CA ALA A 930 -21.70 2.93 17.33
C ALA A 930 -21.82 4.02 18.40
N ASP A 931 -22.98 4.19 19.01
CA ASP A 931 -23.21 5.20 20.05
C ASP A 931 -24.21 4.70 21.09
N LEU A 932 -24.18 5.29 22.28
CA LEU A 932 -25.13 4.99 23.35
C LEU A 932 -26.50 5.61 23.04
N ASP A 933 -27.22 5.02 22.09
CA ASP A 933 -28.55 5.44 21.70
C ASP A 933 -29.60 4.98 22.72
N ALA A 934 -30.45 5.90 23.17
CA ALA A 934 -31.46 5.63 24.19
C ALA A 934 -32.61 4.74 23.67
N ALA A 935 -32.98 4.84 22.39
CA ALA A 935 -34.02 3.99 21.81
C ALA A 935 -33.53 2.54 21.69
N ALA A 936 -32.30 2.34 21.19
CA ALA A 936 -31.68 1.02 21.10
C ALA A 936 -31.53 0.35 22.47
N LEU A 937 -31.03 1.08 23.47
CA LEU A 937 -30.94 0.59 24.85
C LEU A 937 -32.32 0.23 25.41
N GLY A 938 -33.31 1.11 25.25
CA GLY A 938 -34.66 0.88 25.74
C GLY A 938 -35.29 -0.38 25.13
N TYR A 939 -35.08 -0.59 23.82
CA TYR A 939 -35.54 -1.78 23.11
C TYR A 939 -34.84 -3.04 23.62
N HIS A 940 -33.52 -3.00 23.82
CA HIS A 940 -32.77 -4.11 24.41
C HIS A 940 -33.32 -4.50 25.79
N LEU A 941 -33.56 -3.53 26.66
CA LEU A 941 -34.14 -3.75 28.00
C LEU A 941 -35.56 -4.33 27.92
N ALA A 942 -36.40 -3.80 27.02
CA ALA A 942 -37.76 -4.30 26.81
C ALA A 942 -37.77 -5.75 26.29
N SER A 943 -36.82 -6.10 25.43
CA SER A 943 -36.71 -7.44 24.83
C SER A 943 -36.33 -8.53 25.84
N ARG A 944 -35.71 -8.17 26.98
CA ARG A 944 -35.16 -9.09 28.00
C ARG A 944 -34.15 -10.10 27.46
N ASN A 945 -33.57 -9.83 26.29
CA ASN A 945 -32.52 -10.66 25.72
C ASN A 945 -31.22 -10.52 26.52
N VAL A 946 -30.45 -11.61 26.59
CA VAL A 946 -29.07 -11.56 27.13
C VAL A 946 -28.17 -10.71 26.23
N LEU A 947 -28.29 -10.91 24.91
CA LEU A 947 -27.54 -10.22 23.87
C LEU A 947 -28.51 -9.64 22.83
N THR A 948 -28.29 -8.41 22.40
CA THR A 948 -28.95 -7.82 21.24
C THR A 948 -27.90 -7.23 20.32
N PHE A 949 -27.93 -7.59 19.04
CA PHE A 949 -26.93 -7.19 18.05
C PHE A 949 -27.51 -6.15 17.10
N GLU A 950 -26.73 -5.12 16.80
CA GLU A 950 -27.06 -4.17 15.75
C GLU A 950 -26.53 -4.67 14.40
N VAL A 951 -27.37 -4.58 13.38
CA VAL A 951 -27.05 -4.98 12.01
C VAL A 951 -27.33 -3.83 11.06
N VAL A 952 -26.62 -3.79 9.94
CA VAL A 952 -26.84 -2.80 8.87
C VAL A 952 -27.26 -3.51 7.59
N ALA A 953 -28.00 -2.80 6.73
CA ALA A 953 -28.28 -3.32 5.40
C ALA A 953 -26.97 -3.54 4.65
N ARG A 954 -26.82 -4.73 4.06
CA ARG A 954 -25.59 -5.14 3.40
C ARG A 954 -25.29 -4.31 2.15
N ARG A 955 -24.03 -4.22 1.77
CA ARG A 955 -23.52 -3.65 0.51
C ARG A 955 -22.54 -4.63 -0.14
N ILE A 956 -22.21 -4.42 -1.42
CA ILE A 956 -21.30 -5.31 -2.17
C ILE A 956 -19.89 -5.34 -1.57
N GLU A 957 -19.47 -4.26 -0.92
CA GLU A 957 -18.16 -4.15 -0.27
C GLU A 957 -18.07 -4.82 1.11
N ASP A 958 -19.21 -5.13 1.75
CA ASP A 958 -19.24 -5.69 3.09
C ASP A 958 -18.72 -7.12 3.09
N ARG A 959 -17.73 -7.39 3.95
CA ARG A 959 -17.13 -8.73 4.10
C ARG A 959 -17.28 -9.22 5.53
N GLY A 960 -17.81 -10.42 5.70
CA GLY A 960 -17.96 -11.05 7.02
C GLY A 960 -19.37 -11.52 7.26
N GLY A 961 -19.68 -11.81 8.53
CA GLY A 961 -20.93 -12.47 8.86
C GLY A 961 -22.19 -11.63 8.70
N GLY A 962 -23.29 -12.31 8.41
CA GLY A 962 -24.62 -11.73 8.29
C GLY A 962 -25.60 -12.34 9.29
N LEU A 963 -26.75 -11.68 9.44
CA LEU A 963 -27.88 -12.26 10.16
C LEU A 963 -28.63 -13.19 9.21
N ALA A 964 -28.79 -14.45 9.62
CA ALA A 964 -29.40 -15.49 8.79
C ALA A 964 -30.26 -16.44 9.63
N ARG A 965 -31.14 -17.18 8.95
CA ARG A 965 -31.79 -18.37 9.48
C ARG A 965 -31.03 -19.61 9.03
N VAL A 966 -30.29 -20.21 9.95
CA VAL A 966 -29.54 -21.45 9.73
C VAL A 966 -30.37 -22.61 10.24
N ASN A 967 -30.81 -23.49 9.33
CA ASN A 967 -31.76 -24.57 9.60
C ASN A 967 -33.01 -24.06 10.36
N GLY A 968 -33.53 -22.91 9.93
CA GLY A 968 -34.71 -22.25 10.50
C GLY A 968 -34.45 -21.45 11.78
N GLN A 969 -33.26 -21.54 12.40
CA GLN A 969 -32.92 -20.79 13.61
C GLN A 969 -32.19 -19.49 13.28
N LEU A 970 -32.60 -18.39 13.90
CA LEU A 970 -31.91 -17.11 13.76
C LEU A 970 -30.50 -17.19 14.36
N ARG A 971 -29.48 -16.88 13.56
CA ARG A 971 -28.06 -16.91 13.96
C ARG A 971 -27.30 -15.78 13.28
N LEU A 972 -26.25 -15.32 13.95
CA LEU A 972 -25.17 -14.60 13.29
C LEU A 972 -24.22 -15.62 12.69
N LEU A 973 -24.08 -15.60 11.37
CA LEU A 973 -23.28 -16.55 10.63
C LEU A 973 -22.04 -15.84 10.10
N GLU A 974 -20.85 -16.24 10.55
CA GLU A 974 -19.57 -15.73 10.02
C GLU A 974 -19.41 -16.08 8.53
N GLY A 975 -18.91 -15.14 7.72
CA GLY A 975 -18.70 -15.37 6.27
C GLY A 975 -17.84 -16.59 5.96
N LEU A 976 -16.78 -16.81 6.74
CA LEU A 976 -15.89 -17.97 6.61
C LEU A 976 -16.56 -19.33 6.94
N ALA A 977 -17.76 -19.31 7.54
CA ALA A 977 -18.52 -20.51 7.85
C ALA A 977 -19.57 -20.84 6.78
N GLN A 978 -19.74 -19.98 5.77
CA GLN A 978 -20.74 -20.20 4.72
C GLN A 978 -20.23 -21.24 3.69
N PRO A 979 -21.04 -22.24 3.33
CA PRO A 979 -20.67 -23.25 2.35
C PRO A 979 -20.69 -22.71 0.91
N ARG A 980 -21.50 -21.69 0.64
CA ARG A 980 -21.67 -21.09 -0.69
C ARG A 980 -21.68 -19.57 -0.58
N GLU A 981 -21.12 -18.92 -1.58
CA GLU A 981 -21.03 -17.46 -1.65
C GLU A 981 -22.35 -16.83 -2.14
N GLU A 982 -23.18 -17.60 -2.85
CA GLU A 982 -24.55 -17.19 -3.20
C GLU A 982 -25.43 -16.96 -1.96
N ASP A 983 -25.23 -17.77 -0.90
CA ASP A 983 -25.96 -17.65 0.36
C ASP A 983 -25.62 -16.31 1.01
N GLU A 984 -24.34 -15.94 0.94
CA GLU A 984 -23.82 -14.69 1.49
C GLU A 984 -24.53 -13.49 0.84
N LEU A 985 -24.56 -13.40 -0.49
CA LEU A 985 -25.24 -12.30 -1.21
C LEU A 985 -26.77 -12.30 -1.08
N GLY A 986 -27.35 -13.42 -0.64
CA GLY A 986 -28.78 -13.56 -0.37
C GLY A 986 -29.26 -12.96 0.95
N LEU A 987 -28.34 -12.59 1.86
CA LEU A 987 -28.69 -12.05 3.18
C LEU A 987 -28.86 -10.52 3.14
N SER A 988 -29.92 -10.02 3.78
CA SER A 988 -30.22 -8.59 3.82
C SER A 988 -29.30 -7.79 4.74
N TYR A 989 -28.77 -8.41 5.80
CA TYR A 989 -28.15 -7.71 6.92
C TYR A 989 -26.74 -8.21 7.24
N TYR A 990 -25.83 -7.25 7.43
CA TYR A 990 -24.46 -7.43 7.86
C TYR A 990 -24.29 -7.12 9.36
N ASN A 991 -23.48 -7.91 10.07
CA ASN A 991 -23.23 -7.72 11.49
C ASN A 991 -22.22 -6.60 11.76
N THR A 992 -22.63 -5.58 12.52
CA THR A 992 -21.74 -4.46 12.89
C THR A 992 -20.76 -4.77 14.02
N MET A 993 -20.99 -5.89 14.74
CA MET A 993 -20.37 -6.22 16.02
C MET A 993 -20.63 -5.19 17.15
N THR A 994 -21.66 -4.35 17.01
CA THR A 994 -22.21 -3.61 18.15
C THR A 994 -23.23 -4.50 18.87
N THR A 995 -22.98 -4.77 20.16
CA THR A 995 -23.78 -5.71 20.96
C THR A 995 -24.14 -5.11 22.31
N TRP A 996 -25.43 -5.12 22.63
CA TRP A 996 -25.94 -4.80 23.97
C TRP A 996 -25.99 -6.08 24.80
N VAL A 997 -25.41 -6.03 26.01
CA VAL A 997 -25.15 -7.21 26.85
C VAL A 997 -25.73 -7.00 28.24
N GLN A 998 -26.67 -7.84 28.65
CA GLN A 998 -27.13 -7.90 30.05
C GLN A 998 -26.15 -8.70 30.91
N LEU A 999 -25.61 -8.07 31.96
CA LEU A 999 -24.53 -8.65 32.76
C LEU A 999 -24.97 -9.86 33.58
N ASP A 1000 -26.06 -9.77 34.34
CA ASP A 1000 -26.46 -10.87 35.22
C ASP A 1000 -26.85 -12.15 34.46
N PRO A 1001 -27.65 -12.08 33.38
CA PRO A 1001 -27.91 -13.25 32.54
C PRO A 1001 -26.64 -13.79 31.87
N LEU A 1002 -25.69 -12.94 31.48
CA LEU A 1002 -24.41 -13.39 30.94
C LEU A 1002 -23.60 -14.15 32.01
N LEU A 1003 -23.54 -13.65 33.25
CA LEU A 1003 -22.85 -14.34 34.34
C LEU A 1003 -23.50 -15.69 34.64
N ALA A 1004 -24.83 -15.77 34.62
CA ALA A 1004 -25.54 -17.02 34.78
C ALA A 1004 -25.17 -18.05 33.69
N LEU A 1005 -24.95 -17.62 32.44
CA LEU A 1005 -24.46 -18.50 31.37
C LEU A 1005 -23.06 -19.08 31.67
N PHE A 1006 -22.18 -18.31 32.33
CA PHE A 1006 -20.89 -18.79 32.82
C PHE A 1006 -20.99 -19.60 34.12
N GLY A 1007 -22.18 -19.74 34.71
CA GLY A 1007 -22.37 -20.39 36.02
C GLY A 1007 -21.78 -19.58 37.18
N LEU A 1008 -21.82 -18.25 37.06
CA LEU A 1008 -21.30 -17.29 38.03
C LEU A 1008 -22.38 -16.30 38.47
N THR A 1009 -22.19 -15.71 39.64
CA THR A 1009 -22.96 -14.57 40.15
C THR A 1009 -22.06 -13.35 40.35
N ARG A 1010 -22.64 -12.15 40.52
CA ARG A 1010 -21.85 -10.94 40.84
C ARG A 1010 -20.98 -11.11 42.09
N ALA A 1011 -21.50 -11.79 43.12
CA ALA A 1011 -20.76 -12.05 44.36
C ALA A 1011 -19.56 -12.99 44.12
N GLU A 1012 -19.77 -14.05 43.34
CA GLU A 1012 -18.71 -15.00 43.02
C GLU A 1012 -17.62 -14.40 42.15
N LEU A 1013 -17.92 -13.40 41.30
CA LEU A 1013 -16.86 -12.66 40.61
C LEU A 1013 -15.90 -11.94 41.56
N GLN A 1014 -16.34 -11.56 42.76
CA GLN A 1014 -15.49 -10.88 43.74
C GLN A 1014 -14.65 -11.84 44.57
N THR A 1015 -15.14 -13.08 44.77
CA THR A 1015 -14.58 -14.01 45.76
C THR A 1015 -14.03 -15.31 45.17
N ALA A 1016 -14.35 -15.65 43.92
CA ALA A 1016 -13.89 -16.87 43.28
C ALA A 1016 -12.38 -16.83 42.99
N ASP A 1017 -11.74 -18.00 43.05
CA ASP A 1017 -10.35 -18.16 42.63
C ASP A 1017 -10.21 -18.25 41.09
N ASP A 1018 -8.99 -18.06 40.62
CA ASP A 1018 -8.66 -18.10 39.19
C ASP A 1018 -9.03 -19.45 38.54
N ALA A 1019 -8.94 -20.54 39.30
CA ALA A 1019 -9.25 -21.88 38.82
C ALA A 1019 -10.76 -22.04 38.50
N ARG A 1020 -11.64 -21.50 39.36
CA ARG A 1020 -13.08 -21.48 39.14
C ARG A 1020 -13.44 -20.60 37.94
N LEU A 1021 -12.86 -19.40 37.84
CA LEU A 1021 -13.09 -18.48 36.73
C LEU A 1021 -12.62 -19.09 35.39
N ALA A 1022 -11.44 -19.72 35.38
CA ALA A 1022 -10.93 -20.41 34.19
C ALA A 1022 -11.83 -21.58 33.76
N ARG A 1023 -12.37 -22.36 34.72
CA ARG A 1023 -13.31 -23.45 34.43
C ARG A 1023 -14.62 -22.94 33.84
N ALA A 1024 -15.18 -21.86 34.40
CA ALA A 1024 -16.38 -21.22 33.89
C ALA A 1024 -16.19 -20.79 32.42
N VAL A 1025 -15.11 -20.05 32.12
CA VAL A 1025 -14.78 -19.61 30.76
C VAL A 1025 -14.58 -20.80 29.81
N ARG A 1026 -13.83 -21.83 30.24
CA ARG A 1026 -13.57 -23.03 29.42
C ARG A 1026 -14.85 -23.79 29.07
N SER A 1027 -15.80 -23.88 29.99
CA SER A 1027 -17.07 -24.59 29.79
C SER A 1027 -17.95 -23.98 28.68
N VAL A 1028 -17.90 -22.66 28.53
CA VAL A 1028 -18.61 -21.95 27.46
C VAL A 1028 -17.78 -21.95 26.18
N ALA A 1029 -16.46 -21.76 26.26
CA ALA A 1029 -15.56 -21.76 25.10
C ALA A 1029 -15.62 -23.08 24.31
N GLN A 1030 -15.81 -24.23 24.97
CA GLN A 1030 -15.99 -25.54 24.32
C GLN A 1030 -17.23 -25.62 23.39
N ARG A 1031 -18.18 -24.69 23.53
CA ARG A 1031 -19.40 -24.62 22.69
C ARG A 1031 -19.24 -23.68 21.49
N ILE A 1032 -18.12 -22.95 21.42
CA ILE A 1032 -17.82 -21.97 20.37
C ILE A 1032 -16.98 -22.65 19.30
N PRO A 1033 -17.30 -22.52 18.00
CA PRO A 1033 -16.49 -23.09 16.93
C PRO A 1033 -15.09 -22.48 16.87
N THR A 1034 -14.09 -23.32 16.61
CA THR A 1034 -12.72 -22.87 16.33
C THR A 1034 -12.57 -22.60 14.84
N TYR A 1035 -12.21 -21.37 14.48
CA TYR A 1035 -11.95 -20.98 13.10
C TYR A 1035 -10.46 -20.82 12.83
N VAL A 1036 -9.99 -21.42 11.72
CA VAL A 1036 -8.62 -21.22 11.23
C VAL A 1036 -8.61 -20.04 10.27
N THR A 1037 -7.73 -19.07 10.49
CA THR A 1037 -7.60 -17.91 9.60
C THR A 1037 -6.15 -17.68 9.20
N ILE A 1038 -5.92 -17.33 7.94
CA ILE A 1038 -4.61 -16.90 7.43
C ILE A 1038 -4.46 -15.39 7.65
N LYS A 1039 -3.27 -14.94 8.10
CA LYS A 1039 -3.03 -13.54 8.47
C LYS A 1039 -1.64 -13.12 8.01
N GLU A 1040 -1.62 -12.15 7.12
CA GLU A 1040 -0.39 -11.53 6.64
C GLU A 1040 0.45 -10.89 7.77
N VAL A 1041 1.73 -11.27 7.82
CA VAL A 1041 2.73 -10.74 8.74
C VAL A 1041 3.88 -10.13 7.94
N LYS A 1042 4.26 -8.89 8.29
CA LYS A 1042 5.42 -8.24 7.68
C LYS A 1042 6.72 -8.75 8.27
N TYR A 1043 7.64 -9.17 7.42
CA TYR A 1043 9.02 -9.47 7.79
C TYR A 1043 9.95 -8.39 7.23
N ARG A 1044 10.79 -7.81 8.09
CA ARG A 1044 11.71 -6.73 7.74
C ARG A 1044 13.14 -7.21 7.72
N TRP A 1045 13.88 -6.82 6.69
CA TRP A 1045 15.28 -7.14 6.54
C TRP A 1045 16.04 -6.00 5.85
N GLY A 1046 17.37 -6.09 5.86
CA GLY A 1046 18.26 -5.09 5.24
C GLY A 1046 18.01 -3.67 5.74
N HIS A 1047 17.91 -2.73 4.80
CA HIS A 1047 17.72 -1.30 5.01
C HIS A 1047 16.28 -0.84 4.72
N GLY A 1048 15.30 -1.60 5.23
CA GLY A 1048 13.87 -1.27 5.11
C GLY A 1048 13.13 -2.06 4.02
N GLN A 1049 13.69 -3.20 3.59
CA GLN A 1049 12.95 -4.17 2.79
C GLN A 1049 11.85 -4.82 3.65
N GLU A 1050 10.69 -5.06 3.04
CA GLU A 1050 9.52 -5.64 3.68
C GLU A 1050 8.97 -6.76 2.78
N ASP A 1051 8.90 -7.96 3.34
CA ASP A 1051 8.17 -9.10 2.77
C ASP A 1051 6.89 -9.33 3.56
N ILE A 1052 5.89 -9.93 2.91
CA ILE A 1052 4.62 -10.30 3.56
C ILE A 1052 4.48 -11.81 3.47
N TYR A 1053 4.40 -12.46 4.63
CA TYR A 1053 4.17 -13.90 4.75
C TYR A 1053 2.74 -14.17 5.24
N PRO A 1054 2.06 -15.21 4.72
CA PRO A 1054 0.68 -15.56 5.08
C PRO A 1054 0.51 -16.14 6.48
#